data_AF-A0A937T7K0-F1
#
_entry.id   AF-A0A937T7K0-F1
#
_cell.length_a   1.000
_cell.length_b   1.000
_cell.length_c   1.000
_cell.angle_alpha   90.00
_cell.angle_beta   90.00
_cell.angle_gamma   90.00
#
_symmetry.space_group_name_H-M   'P 1'
#
loop_
_entity.id
_entity.type
_entity.pdbx_description
1 polymer ?
#
loop_
_entity_poly.entity_id
_entity_poly.type
_entity_poly.pdbx_seq_one_letter_code
_entity_poly.pdbx_strand_id
1 'polypeptide(L)'
;MKSEFLLAFNQICSDRSLPREVVLEALQMALVSAYRRNIGVNAVQNVTAKIDLETGQAHILVEKRVVVGEASDPEQEIALADARAIQPDVEVEGMVLVESTPKNFGRIAAQTAKQVILQRIREAEREVQYDHYVQQEGEIVHGIVQSIKPQAVTLNLEGTEAILPRSQQVPGERYNLHQRLRTYVLEVRKTGRGPQITVSRSHKNMLRRLLELEVPEIFNGAVEIKSIAREAGSRSKVAVSARQPGVDPVGACVGMRGVRIQSIVNELDGEKIDIVEWNINTSAFIAKALSPAKVLSVQLEEGPVGGKTANVVVPDDQLSLAIGRAGQNARLAAKLTGWRIDIQSVTEAATWSLQRVNEDSNVLPALGLVAESLPTVAIILRRHEQERLPYNSEELLTMRQVIEGVQGYYASIRDAERAQRIAEEAARRAAIEAAEAEHRVVIEVALARIPPQAHEIPLTEIGLSARVLGHLERARLATVGDVMERLAEGDEGLLRLDGIGPKSLAEVKRCIEALTLPEVEEGVPAEEAAVEAEAEPEAEAALPAEPAPEAPVAVVEVVAAEEEAMPPEVALEAKAAAEAIEEAPAEEPAVEPMVEEILAEVRVSELAFEEEEVEDETRLEEERKRDRRRRRELVYDEEAGVVVARRRRKRDDDSGKWNDILE
;
A
#
# COMPACT_ATOMS: atom_id res chain seq x y z
N MET A 1 61.95 17.94 16.74
CA MET A 1 61.29 16.71 17.25
C MET A 1 59.79 16.92 17.13
N LYS A 2 59.05 16.00 16.51
CA LYS A 2 57.58 16.09 16.53
C LYS A 2 57.15 15.96 17.98
N SER A 3 56.39 16.92 18.47
CA SER A 3 55.90 16.93 19.84
C SER A 3 55.08 15.70 20.16
N GLU A 4 55.27 15.16 21.36
CA GLU A 4 54.50 14.02 21.88
C GLU A 4 52.99 14.30 21.83
N PHE A 5 52.58 15.56 22.03
CA PHE A 5 51.18 15.97 21.91
C PHE A 5 50.64 15.82 20.49
N LEU A 6 51.39 16.31 19.50
CA LEU A 6 50.99 16.23 18.08
C LEU A 6 50.86 14.78 17.62
N LEU A 7 51.79 13.92 18.05
CA LEU A 7 51.76 12.50 17.75
C LEU A 7 50.55 11.82 18.38
N ALA A 8 50.29 12.05 19.67
CA ALA A 8 49.14 11.48 20.37
C ALA A 8 47.81 11.99 19.79
N PHE A 9 47.72 13.28 19.47
CA PHE A 9 46.53 13.89 18.88
C PHE A 9 46.21 13.28 17.50
N ASN A 10 47.21 13.18 16.64
CA ASN A 10 47.05 12.58 15.31
C ASN A 10 46.72 11.08 15.40
N GLN A 11 47.33 10.36 16.35
CA GLN A 11 47.03 8.95 16.58
C GLN A 11 45.57 8.75 16.98
N ILE A 12 45.06 9.51 17.95
CA ILE A 12 43.66 9.41 18.38
C ILE A 12 42.70 9.76 17.24
N CYS A 13 43.00 10.81 16.46
CA CYS A 13 42.19 11.21 15.33
C CYS A 13 42.16 10.12 14.24
N SER A 14 43.31 9.50 13.96
CA SER A 14 43.43 8.42 12.98
C SER A 14 42.74 7.13 13.44
N ASP A 15 43.00 6.67 14.67
CA ASP A 15 42.47 5.42 15.21
C ASP A 15 40.94 5.44 15.31
N ARG A 16 40.34 6.62 15.53
CA ARG A 16 38.89 6.80 15.70
C ARG A 16 38.21 7.47 14.51
N SER A 17 38.91 7.63 13.39
CA SER A 17 38.39 8.24 12.14
C SER A 17 37.74 9.62 12.36
N LEU A 18 38.35 10.45 13.22
CA LEU A 18 37.88 11.81 13.51
C LEU A 18 38.65 12.83 12.65
N PRO A 19 37.97 13.75 11.93
CA PRO A 19 38.65 14.82 11.20
C PRO A 19 39.39 15.75 12.16
N ARG A 20 40.68 15.96 11.88
CA ARG A 20 41.58 16.77 12.73
C ARG A 20 41.04 18.18 13.00
N GLU A 21 40.52 18.81 11.95
CA GLU A 21 40.02 20.19 11.98
C GLU A 21 38.81 20.33 12.90
N VAL A 22 37.85 19.41 12.80
CA VAL A 22 36.62 19.38 13.62
C VAL A 22 36.94 19.22 15.11
N VAL A 23 37.96 18.40 15.43
CA VAL A 23 38.38 18.21 16.83
C VAL A 23 39.09 19.46 17.36
N LEU A 24 39.94 20.11 16.56
CA LEU A 24 40.64 21.33 16.94
C LEU A 24 39.69 22.49 17.19
N GLU A 25 38.74 22.72 16.28
CA GLU A 25 37.72 23.75 16.40
C GLU A 25 36.88 23.53 17.67
N ALA A 26 36.45 22.28 17.91
CA ALA A 26 35.71 21.94 19.12
C ALA A 26 36.51 22.20 20.40
N LEU A 27 37.82 21.91 20.38
CA LEU A 27 38.70 22.16 21.52
C LEU A 27 38.83 23.65 21.79
N GLN A 28 39.05 24.46 20.75
CA GLN A 28 39.15 25.92 20.86
C GLN A 28 37.86 26.52 21.44
N MET A 29 36.69 26.12 20.92
CA MET A 29 35.40 26.59 21.45
C MET A 29 35.18 26.19 22.91
N ALA A 30 35.57 24.98 23.29
CA ALA A 30 35.45 24.53 24.66
C ALA A 30 36.42 25.24 25.61
N LEU A 31 37.63 25.56 25.16
CA LEU A 31 38.59 26.37 25.92
C LEU A 31 38.07 27.79 26.16
N VAL A 32 37.45 28.41 25.16
CA VAL A 32 36.76 29.71 25.32
C VAL A 32 35.67 29.62 26.41
N SER A 33 34.84 28.57 26.36
CA SER A 33 33.81 28.33 27.38
C SER A 33 34.40 28.08 28.78
N ALA A 34 35.50 27.33 28.87
CA ALA A 34 36.21 27.08 30.13
C ALA A 34 36.82 28.37 30.71
N TYR A 35 37.40 29.23 29.85
CA TYR A 35 37.93 30.52 30.23
C TYR A 35 36.86 31.45 30.79
N ARG A 36 35.74 31.61 30.06
CA ARG A 36 34.60 32.44 30.49
C ARG A 36 34.08 32.04 31.87
N ARG A 37 33.97 30.73 32.15
CA ARG A 37 33.54 30.22 33.46
C ARG A 37 34.54 30.49 34.59
N ASN A 38 35.84 30.51 34.30
CA ASN A 38 36.87 30.64 35.33
C ASN A 38 37.12 32.10 35.73
N ILE A 39 37.00 33.04 34.79
CA ILE A 39 37.29 34.46 35.03
C ILE A 39 36.01 35.29 35.26
N GLY A 40 34.83 34.77 34.89
CA GLY A 40 33.56 35.48 35.09
C GLY A 40 33.38 36.66 34.13
N VAL A 41 34.04 36.61 32.97
CA VAL A 41 33.98 37.64 31.94
C VAL A 41 32.57 37.77 31.35
N ASN A 42 32.10 39.00 31.14
CA ASN A 42 30.82 39.31 30.52
C ASN A 42 30.68 38.64 29.14
N ALA A 43 29.49 38.09 28.85
CA ALA A 43 29.19 37.35 27.61
C ALA A 43 29.39 38.14 26.30
N VAL A 44 29.55 39.47 26.41
CA VAL A 44 29.68 40.42 25.29
C VAL A 44 31.10 40.48 24.74
N GLN A 45 32.12 40.04 25.48
CA GLN A 45 33.50 40.07 24.98
C GLN A 45 33.79 38.89 24.04
N ASN A 46 34.37 39.21 22.87
CA ASN A 46 34.89 38.20 21.96
C ASN A 46 36.18 37.62 22.55
N VAL A 47 36.16 36.31 22.74
CA VAL A 47 37.28 35.54 23.24
C VAL A 47 37.55 34.45 22.22
N THR A 48 38.79 34.34 21.77
CA THR A 48 39.25 33.32 20.82
C THR A 48 40.35 32.50 21.49
N ALA A 49 40.22 31.18 21.48
CA ALA A 49 41.29 30.29 21.91
C ALA A 49 42.04 29.78 20.68
N LYS A 50 43.37 29.79 20.74
CA LYS A 50 44.25 29.14 19.77
C LYS A 50 45.07 28.09 20.49
N ILE A 51 45.38 27.01 19.79
CA ILE A 51 46.18 25.92 20.34
C ILE A 51 47.34 25.72 19.40
N ASP A 52 48.54 25.84 19.93
CA ASP A 52 49.72 25.45 19.20
C ASP A 52 49.81 23.92 19.20
N LEU A 53 49.74 23.35 18.00
CA LEU A 53 49.79 21.92 17.77
C LEU A 53 51.18 21.33 18.03
N GLU A 54 52.23 22.13 17.89
CA GLU A 54 53.60 21.69 18.17
C GLU A 54 53.88 21.73 19.66
N THR A 55 53.50 22.78 20.39
CA THR A 55 53.81 22.84 21.83
C THR A 55 52.71 22.29 22.74
N GLY A 56 51.49 22.13 22.21
CA GLY A 56 50.29 21.79 22.99
C GLY A 56 49.80 22.92 23.89
N GLN A 57 50.36 24.13 23.77
CA GLN A 57 50.00 25.28 24.59
C GLN A 57 48.73 25.95 24.07
N ALA A 58 47.82 26.27 25.00
CA ALA A 58 46.59 26.99 24.71
C ALA A 58 46.81 28.48 24.97
N HIS A 59 46.61 29.30 23.95
CA HIS A 59 46.65 30.77 24.01
C HIS A 59 45.23 31.31 23.94
N ILE A 60 44.88 32.21 24.85
CA ILE A 60 43.56 32.84 24.89
C ILE A 60 43.73 34.30 24.52
N LEU A 61 43.07 34.69 23.45
CA LEU A 61 43.04 36.05 22.93
C LEU A 61 41.69 36.67 23.30
N VAL A 62 41.73 37.80 23.99
CA VAL A 62 40.54 38.55 24.41
C VAL A 62 40.54 39.87 23.67
N GLU A 63 39.40 40.23 23.10
CA GLU A 63 39.20 41.52 22.46
C GLU A 63 39.08 42.62 23.52
N LYS A 64 40.00 43.59 23.49
CA LYS A 64 40.02 44.76 24.38
C LYS A 64 39.91 46.05 23.59
N ARG A 65 39.19 47.02 24.15
CA ARG A 65 39.00 48.36 23.57
C ARG A 65 40.22 49.23 23.84
N VAL A 66 40.66 49.96 22.82
CA VAL A 66 41.83 50.81 22.88
C VAL A 66 41.45 52.19 23.40
N VAL A 67 42.04 52.59 24.53
CA VAL A 67 41.76 53.88 25.17
C VAL A 67 42.99 54.77 25.20
N VAL A 68 42.75 56.09 25.25
CA VAL A 68 43.82 57.09 25.40
C VAL A 68 44.15 57.23 26.89
N GLY A 69 45.38 56.89 27.27
CA GLY A 69 45.85 56.97 28.66
C GLY A 69 45.84 55.61 29.36
N GLU A 70 45.71 55.62 30.69
CA GLU A 70 45.66 54.40 31.51
C GLU A 70 44.28 53.73 31.40
N ALA A 71 44.26 52.40 31.33
CA ALA A 71 43.04 51.61 31.27
C ALA A 71 42.24 51.75 32.58
N SER A 72 40.98 52.19 32.49
CA SER A 72 40.12 52.30 33.67
C SER A 72 39.57 50.93 34.08
N ASP A 73 39.33 50.04 33.11
CA ASP A 73 38.99 48.64 33.32
C ASP A 73 40.05 47.72 32.65
N PRO A 74 41.02 47.18 33.42
CA PRO A 74 42.09 46.35 32.88
C PRO A 74 41.62 45.07 32.17
N GLU A 75 40.39 44.61 32.43
CA GLU A 75 39.84 43.41 31.80
C GLU A 75 39.28 43.71 30.39
N GLN A 76 38.82 44.93 30.14
CA GLN A 76 38.16 45.31 28.88
C GLN A 76 38.94 46.33 28.05
N GLU A 77 39.88 47.05 28.65
CA GLU A 77 40.58 48.17 28.04
C GLU A 77 42.09 47.91 27.98
N ILE A 78 42.72 48.47 26.95
CA ILE A 78 44.18 48.49 26.76
C ILE A 78 44.63 49.89 26.36
N ALA A 79 45.75 50.34 26.91
CA ALA A 79 46.33 51.63 26.56
C ALA A 79 46.81 51.62 25.10
N LEU A 80 46.63 52.74 24.37
CA LEU A 80 47.06 52.87 22.98
C LEU A 80 48.54 52.49 22.76
N ALA A 81 49.42 52.78 23.73
CA ALA A 81 50.84 52.42 23.65
C ALA A 81 51.07 50.90 23.61
N ASP A 82 50.38 50.16 24.49
CA ASP A 82 50.46 48.70 24.57
C ASP A 82 49.72 48.02 23.41
N ALA A 83 48.61 48.61 22.97
CA ALA A 83 47.86 48.14 21.81
C ALA A 83 48.69 48.22 20.52
N ARG A 84 49.42 49.32 20.31
CA ARG A 84 50.33 49.51 19.17
C ARG A 84 51.54 48.58 19.18
N ALA A 85 51.94 48.06 20.34
CA ALA A 85 52.99 47.05 20.44
C ALA A 85 52.54 45.67 19.92
N ILE A 86 51.23 45.39 19.96
CA ILE A 86 50.63 44.15 19.47
C ILE A 86 50.22 44.29 18.00
N GLN A 87 49.56 45.41 17.67
CA GLN A 87 49.08 45.72 16.32
C GLN A 87 49.41 47.19 15.97
N PRO A 88 50.39 47.45 15.08
CA PRO A 88 50.89 48.80 14.82
C PRO A 88 49.85 49.79 14.27
N ASP A 89 48.88 49.28 13.50
CA ASP A 89 47.91 50.08 12.74
C ASP A 89 46.62 50.37 13.52
N VAL A 90 46.63 50.23 14.84
CA VAL A 90 45.45 50.38 15.69
C VAL A 90 45.14 51.84 16.03
N GLU A 91 43.86 52.19 15.86
CA GLU A 91 43.29 53.48 16.20
C GLU A 91 42.64 53.48 17.59
N VAL A 92 42.45 54.68 18.15
CA VAL A 92 41.75 54.91 19.41
C VAL A 92 40.27 54.51 19.26
N GLU A 93 39.68 53.91 20.30
CA GLU A 93 38.37 53.23 20.28
C GLU A 93 38.30 51.98 19.38
N GLY A 94 39.43 51.56 18.78
CA GLY A 94 39.55 50.28 18.07
C GLY A 94 39.54 49.08 19.03
N MET A 95 39.43 47.89 18.44
CA MET A 95 39.46 46.61 19.17
C MET A 95 40.72 45.82 18.83
N VAL A 96 41.38 45.27 19.86
CA VAL A 96 42.62 44.47 19.69
C VAL A 96 42.53 43.17 20.45
N LEU A 97 42.98 42.09 19.83
CA LEU A 97 43.11 40.78 20.46
C LEU A 97 44.38 40.74 21.32
N VAL A 98 44.21 40.72 22.64
CA VAL A 98 45.30 40.68 23.62
C VAL A 98 45.37 39.29 24.24
N GLU A 99 46.58 38.73 24.37
CA GLU A 99 46.76 37.46 25.07
C GLU A 99 46.50 37.64 26.57
N SER A 100 45.55 36.86 27.09
CA SER A 100 45.11 36.89 28.49
C SER A 100 45.08 35.48 29.08
N THR A 101 46.07 34.65 28.75
CA THR A 101 46.16 33.26 29.22
C THR A 101 46.57 33.21 30.71
N PRO A 102 45.74 32.64 31.61
CA PRO A 102 46.10 32.55 33.04
C PRO A 102 47.22 31.53 33.31
N LYS A 103 48.04 31.77 34.35
CA LYS A 103 49.20 30.91 34.69
C LYS A 103 48.85 29.44 34.96
N ASN A 104 47.67 29.15 35.52
CA ASN A 104 47.20 27.78 35.79
C ASN A 104 46.27 27.22 34.71
N PHE A 105 46.12 27.91 33.58
CA PHE A 105 45.15 27.54 32.55
C PHE A 105 45.49 26.22 31.85
N GLY A 106 46.77 25.82 31.83
CA GLY A 106 47.20 24.53 31.26
C GLY A 106 46.49 23.32 31.87
N ARG A 107 46.25 23.30 33.19
CA ARG A 107 45.52 22.19 33.85
C ARG A 107 44.06 22.14 33.42
N ILE A 108 43.42 23.31 33.35
CA ILE A 108 42.02 23.46 32.95
C ILE A 108 41.86 23.12 31.48
N ALA A 109 42.80 23.56 30.64
CA ALA A 109 42.86 23.26 29.23
C ALA A 109 43.00 21.76 28.98
N ALA A 110 43.89 21.07 29.70
CA ALA A 110 44.04 19.62 29.60
C ALA A 110 42.77 18.85 30.02
N GLN A 111 42.11 19.24 31.12
CA GLN A 111 40.85 18.62 31.56
C GLN A 111 39.72 18.85 30.56
N THR A 112 39.60 20.08 30.05
CA THR A 112 38.62 20.46 29.03
C THR A 112 38.86 19.70 27.73
N ALA A 113 40.11 19.65 27.28
CA ALA A 113 40.54 18.89 26.11
C ALA A 113 40.15 17.42 26.22
N LYS A 114 40.44 16.78 27.36
CA LYS A 114 40.04 15.38 27.62
C LYS A 114 38.52 15.20 27.49
N GLN A 115 37.73 16.09 28.08
CA GLN A 115 36.28 16.01 28.04
C GLN A 115 35.73 16.18 26.62
N VAL A 116 36.25 17.14 25.86
CA VAL A 116 35.83 17.45 24.48
C VAL A 116 36.22 16.33 23.53
N ILE A 117 37.44 15.81 23.64
CA ILE A 117 37.92 14.69 22.84
C ILE A 117 37.06 13.45 23.12
N LEU A 118 36.80 13.12 24.40
CA LEU A 118 35.91 12.01 24.75
C LEU A 118 34.49 12.21 24.23
N GLN A 119 33.98 13.45 24.24
CA GLN A 119 32.66 13.76 23.68
C GLN A 119 32.64 13.58 22.16
N ARG A 120 33.64 14.09 21.43
CA ARG A 120 33.76 13.92 19.97
C ARG A 120 33.91 12.45 19.57
N ILE A 121 34.68 11.67 20.33
CA ILE A 121 34.79 10.22 20.13
C ILE A 121 33.40 9.58 20.26
N ARG A 122 32.64 9.89 21.31
CA ARG A 122 31.29 9.35 21.49
C ARG A 122 30.32 9.80 20.40
N GLU A 123 30.43 11.03 19.91
CA GLU A 123 29.60 11.54 18.82
C GLU A 123 29.87 10.80 17.51
N ALA A 124 31.13 10.59 17.17
CA ALA A 124 31.50 9.81 15.99
C ALA A 124 31.14 8.33 16.13
N GLU A 125 31.36 7.72 17.30
CA GLU A 125 30.90 6.35 17.57
C GLU A 125 29.38 6.21 17.35
N ARG A 126 28.58 7.17 17.83
CA ARG A 126 27.12 7.16 17.61
C ARG A 126 26.74 7.34 16.15
N GLU A 127 27.48 8.14 15.40
CA GLU A 127 27.23 8.38 13.98
C GLU A 127 27.53 7.12 13.16
N VAL A 128 28.68 6.47 13.41
CA VAL A 128 29.03 5.19 12.79
C VAL A 128 27.99 4.11 13.13
N GLN A 129 27.54 4.05 14.39
CA GLN A 129 26.47 3.12 14.79
C GLN A 129 25.16 3.41 14.07
N TYR A 130 24.77 4.68 13.93
CA TYR A 130 23.58 5.07 13.19
C TYR A 130 23.66 4.61 11.73
N ASP A 131 24.77 4.92 11.05
CA ASP A 131 24.96 4.57 9.64
C ASP A 131 24.93 3.05 9.43
N HIS A 132 25.48 2.28 10.38
CA HIS A 132 25.44 0.81 10.35
C HIS A 132 24.00 0.27 10.44
N TYR A 133 23.22 0.73 11.42
CA TYR A 133 21.89 0.18 11.67
C TYR A 133 20.82 0.69 10.71
N VAL A 134 20.98 1.89 10.14
CA VAL A 134 20.10 2.37 9.06
C VAL A 134 20.17 1.44 7.84
N GLN A 135 21.35 0.92 7.51
CA GLN A 135 21.51 -0.07 6.44
C GLN A 135 20.89 -1.44 6.77
N GLN A 136 20.70 -1.73 8.06
CA GLN A 136 20.07 -2.95 8.55
C GLN A 136 18.58 -2.77 8.86
N GLU A 137 18.00 -1.61 8.52
CA GLU A 137 16.56 -1.40 8.67
C GLU A 137 15.79 -2.44 7.83
N GLY A 138 14.88 -3.15 8.48
CA GLY A 138 14.16 -4.26 7.83
C GLY A 138 14.89 -5.60 7.80
N GLU A 139 16.02 -5.74 8.50
CA GLU A 139 16.74 -7.01 8.68
C GLU A 139 16.56 -7.61 10.08
N ILE A 140 16.95 -8.87 10.23
CA ILE A 140 17.03 -9.54 11.54
C ILE A 140 18.41 -9.34 12.15
N VAL A 141 18.43 -8.85 13.39
CA VAL A 141 19.64 -8.68 14.20
C VAL A 141 19.55 -9.52 15.46
N HIS A 142 20.72 -9.88 15.99
CA HIS A 142 20.82 -10.59 17.25
C HIS A 142 21.00 -9.61 18.41
N GLY A 143 20.19 -9.76 19.46
CA GLY A 143 20.27 -8.95 20.66
C GLY A 143 20.32 -9.79 21.93
N ILE A 144 20.90 -9.20 22.99
CA ILE A 144 20.91 -9.78 24.34
C ILE A 144 20.02 -8.93 25.25
N VAL A 145 19.06 -9.52 25.95
CA VAL A 145 18.22 -8.80 26.91
C VAL A 145 19.08 -8.24 28.03
N GLN A 146 19.12 -6.91 28.16
CA GLN A 146 19.80 -6.22 29.25
C GLN A 146 18.86 -5.86 30.38
N SER A 147 17.67 -5.36 30.06
CA SER A 147 16.69 -4.95 31.07
C SER A 147 15.27 -5.19 30.60
N ILE A 148 14.40 -5.56 31.55
CA ILE A 148 12.99 -5.83 31.30
C ILE A 148 12.20 -4.84 32.14
N LYS A 149 11.51 -3.90 31.49
CA LYS A 149 10.59 -2.95 32.12
C LYS A 149 9.16 -3.24 31.65
N PRO A 150 8.12 -2.85 32.40
CA PRO A 150 6.73 -3.10 32.00
C PRO A 150 6.32 -2.49 30.65
N GLN A 151 6.99 -1.41 30.25
CA GLN A 151 6.69 -0.68 29.00
C GLN A 151 7.51 -1.18 27.80
N ALA A 152 8.75 -1.62 28.04
CA ALA A 152 9.66 -2.04 26.98
C ALA A 152 10.78 -2.93 27.53
N VAL A 153 11.31 -3.78 26.66
CA VAL A 153 12.53 -4.56 26.90
C VAL A 153 13.69 -3.87 26.21
N THR A 154 14.83 -3.73 26.89
CA THR A 154 16.06 -3.18 26.31
C THR A 154 17.00 -4.31 25.93
N LEU A 155 17.51 -4.24 24.71
CA LEU A 155 18.37 -5.22 24.08
C LEU A 155 19.73 -4.58 23.79
N ASN A 156 20.82 -5.30 24.06
CA ASN A 156 22.14 -4.93 23.57
C ASN A 156 22.33 -5.50 22.17
N LEU A 157 22.55 -4.64 21.18
CA LEU A 157 22.96 -4.99 19.83
C LEU A 157 24.42 -4.56 19.66
N GLU A 158 25.37 -5.50 19.82
CA GLU A 158 26.81 -5.32 19.56
C GLU A 158 27.42 -3.94 19.94
N GLY A 159 27.01 -3.36 21.08
CA GLY A 159 27.51 -2.06 21.57
C GLY A 159 26.53 -0.88 21.47
N THR A 160 25.31 -1.10 20.96
CA THR A 160 24.20 -0.13 20.92
C THR A 160 22.98 -0.69 21.63
N GLU A 161 22.21 0.17 22.30
CA GLU A 161 20.95 -0.23 22.93
C GLU A 161 19.78 -0.14 21.94
N ALA A 162 19.01 -1.22 21.82
CA ALA A 162 17.76 -1.26 21.13
C ALA A 162 16.59 -1.42 22.10
N ILE A 163 15.44 -0.90 21.71
CA ILE A 163 14.21 -0.94 22.49
C ILE A 163 13.23 -1.84 21.76
N LEU A 164 12.64 -2.78 22.50
CA LEU A 164 11.53 -3.63 22.08
C LEU A 164 10.27 -3.18 22.83
N PRO A 165 9.45 -2.26 22.24
CA PRO A 165 8.24 -1.75 22.87
C PRO A 165 7.20 -2.85 23.10
N ARG A 166 6.33 -2.68 24.10
CA ARG A 166 5.27 -3.66 24.41
C ARG A 166 4.34 -3.98 23.23
N SER A 167 4.06 -3.01 22.36
CA SER A 167 3.25 -3.22 21.14
C SER A 167 3.94 -4.11 20.09
N GLN A 168 5.28 -4.17 20.13
CA GLN A 168 6.11 -4.92 19.21
C GLN A 168 6.60 -6.26 19.79
N GLN A 169 6.21 -6.57 21.03
CA GLN A 169 6.44 -7.86 21.68
C GLN A 169 5.39 -8.88 21.27
N VAL A 170 5.75 -10.15 21.31
CA VAL A 170 4.81 -11.25 21.05
C VAL A 170 3.94 -11.46 22.29
N PRO A 171 2.59 -11.44 22.18
CA PRO A 171 1.72 -11.70 23.32
C PRO A 171 1.97 -13.09 23.91
N GLY A 172 2.31 -13.15 25.19
CA GLY A 172 2.54 -14.41 25.91
C GLY A 172 4.00 -14.87 25.97
N GLU A 173 4.89 -14.32 25.13
CA GLU A 173 6.32 -14.62 25.15
C GLU A 173 6.96 -14.07 26.44
N ARG A 174 7.83 -14.86 27.07
CA ARG A 174 8.53 -14.48 28.31
C ARG A 174 10.00 -14.19 28.02
N TYR A 175 10.41 -12.95 28.28
CA TYR A 175 11.80 -12.54 28.17
C TYR A 175 12.54 -12.77 29.48
N ASN A 176 13.76 -13.31 29.41
CA ASN A 176 14.67 -13.48 30.54
C ASN A 176 15.90 -12.57 30.39
N LEU A 177 16.45 -12.11 31.52
CA LEU A 177 17.71 -11.35 31.53
C LEU A 177 18.85 -12.17 30.90
N HIS A 178 19.68 -11.54 30.08
CA HIS A 178 20.78 -12.15 29.33
C HIS A 178 20.37 -13.20 28.27
N GLN A 179 19.08 -13.35 27.99
CA GLN A 179 18.62 -14.19 26.90
C GLN A 179 19.08 -13.58 25.56
N ARG A 180 19.55 -14.44 24.65
CA ARG A 180 19.80 -14.08 23.25
C ARG A 180 18.51 -14.25 22.47
N LEU A 181 18.14 -13.26 21.68
CA LEU A 181 16.96 -13.31 20.81
C LEU A 181 17.28 -12.68 19.46
N ARG A 182 16.59 -13.17 18.43
CA ARG A 182 16.55 -12.51 17.13
C ARG A 182 15.45 -11.45 17.14
N THR A 183 15.71 -10.29 16.58
CA THR A 183 14.70 -9.23 16.46
C THR A 183 14.76 -8.59 15.09
N TYR A 184 13.60 -8.19 14.59
CA TYR A 184 13.48 -7.42 13.36
C TYR A 184 13.71 -5.94 13.66
N VAL A 185 14.62 -5.28 12.94
CA VAL A 185 14.82 -3.83 13.05
C VAL A 185 13.64 -3.13 12.37
N LEU A 186 12.80 -2.46 13.17
CA LEU A 186 11.60 -1.79 12.68
C LEU A 186 11.90 -0.40 12.14
N GLU A 187 12.65 0.39 12.90
CA GLU A 187 13.04 1.75 12.56
C GLU A 187 14.31 2.16 13.32
N VAL A 188 15.09 3.06 12.73
CA VAL A 188 16.30 3.64 13.34
C VAL A 188 16.21 5.16 13.33
N ARG A 189 16.12 5.78 14.51
CA ARG A 189 15.97 7.24 14.65
C ARG A 189 17.23 7.87 15.24
N LYS A 190 17.68 9.00 14.69
CA LYS A 190 18.78 9.80 15.27
C LYS A 190 18.24 10.66 16.42
N THR A 191 18.73 10.45 17.64
CA THR A 191 18.37 11.27 18.80
C THR A 191 19.60 11.98 19.36
N GLY A 192 19.42 13.03 20.16
CA GLY A 192 20.54 13.74 20.82
C GLY A 192 21.36 12.87 21.80
N ARG A 193 20.88 11.67 22.14
CA ARG A 193 21.59 10.70 22.99
C ARG A 193 22.24 9.56 22.20
N GLY A 194 22.06 9.50 20.88
CA GLY A 194 22.55 8.42 20.00
C GLY A 194 21.45 7.87 19.09
N PRO A 195 21.77 6.88 18.25
CA PRO A 195 20.76 6.15 17.49
C PRO A 195 19.81 5.43 18.46
N GLN A 196 18.52 5.66 18.30
CA GLN A 196 17.47 4.90 18.96
C GLN A 196 16.95 3.86 17.96
N ILE A 197 17.24 2.59 18.24
CA ILE A 197 16.85 1.46 17.40
C ILE A 197 15.58 0.87 18.01
N THR A 198 14.47 0.93 17.28
CA THR A 198 13.25 0.22 17.66
C THR A 198 13.24 -1.12 16.96
N VAL A 199 13.10 -2.19 17.72
CA VAL A 199 13.01 -3.55 17.17
C VAL A 199 11.66 -4.18 17.48
N SER A 200 11.32 -5.22 16.72
CA SER A 200 10.07 -5.95 16.83
C SER A 200 10.27 -7.46 16.76
N ARG A 201 9.43 -8.19 17.50
CA ARG A 201 9.24 -9.63 17.33
C ARG A 201 7.85 -9.99 16.78
N SER A 202 6.88 -9.09 16.90
CA SER A 202 5.50 -9.32 16.41
C SER A 202 5.28 -8.96 14.94
N HIS A 203 6.15 -8.14 14.33
CA HIS A 203 5.96 -7.67 12.95
C HIS A 203 5.96 -8.81 11.91
N LYS A 204 5.17 -8.70 10.83
CA LYS A 204 5.06 -9.74 9.79
C LYS A 204 6.39 -10.04 9.09
N ASN A 205 7.25 -9.03 8.93
CA ASN A 205 8.54 -9.20 8.27
C ASN A 205 9.56 -9.96 9.13
N MET A 206 9.35 -10.12 10.44
CA MET A 206 10.16 -11.04 11.24
C MET A 206 10.06 -12.46 10.68
N LEU A 207 8.84 -12.93 10.40
CA LEU A 207 8.63 -14.25 9.79
C LEU A 207 9.18 -14.32 8.36
N ARG A 208 9.01 -13.25 7.57
CA ARG A 208 9.58 -13.15 6.21
C ARG A 208 11.09 -13.38 6.21
N ARG A 209 11.81 -12.62 7.05
CA ARG A 209 13.27 -12.69 7.13
C ARG A 209 13.75 -14.01 7.74
N LEU A 210 13.02 -14.58 8.70
CA LEU A 210 13.34 -15.93 9.22
C LEU A 210 13.23 -17.00 8.12
N LEU A 211 12.21 -16.92 7.26
CA LEU A 211 12.08 -17.82 6.12
C LEU A 211 13.20 -17.63 5.11
N GLU A 212 13.59 -16.39 4.82
CA GLU A 212 14.73 -16.08 3.94
C GLU A 212 16.06 -16.64 4.48
N LEU A 213 16.27 -16.60 5.80
CA LEU A 213 17.47 -17.15 6.43
C LEU A 213 17.48 -18.69 6.47
N GLU A 214 16.33 -19.33 6.68
CA GLU A 214 16.22 -20.78 6.86
C GLU A 214 16.03 -21.54 5.53
N VAL A 215 15.47 -20.90 4.49
CA VAL A 215 15.11 -21.53 3.21
C VAL A 215 15.97 -20.96 2.07
N PRO A 216 17.02 -21.68 1.63
CA PRO A 216 17.92 -21.22 0.56
C PRO A 216 17.20 -20.92 -0.76
N GLU A 217 16.13 -21.64 -1.05
CA GLU A 217 15.33 -21.46 -2.27
C GLU A 217 14.62 -20.09 -2.28
N ILE A 218 14.26 -19.55 -1.11
CA ILE A 218 13.71 -18.19 -0.97
C ILE A 218 14.83 -17.17 -1.11
N PHE A 219 15.97 -17.39 -0.44
CA PHE A 219 17.13 -16.50 -0.51
C PHE A 219 17.65 -16.31 -1.94
N ASN A 220 17.72 -17.41 -2.71
CA ASN A 220 18.16 -17.39 -4.11
C ASN A 220 17.07 -16.91 -5.09
N GLY A 221 15.84 -16.69 -4.62
CA GLY A 221 14.71 -16.24 -5.43
C GLY A 221 14.06 -17.32 -6.31
N ALA A 222 14.36 -18.61 -6.08
CA ALA A 222 13.68 -19.72 -6.76
C ALA A 222 12.23 -19.90 -6.26
N VAL A 223 11.99 -19.58 -4.99
CA VAL A 223 10.66 -19.51 -4.36
C VAL A 223 10.42 -18.08 -3.90
N GLU A 224 9.22 -17.56 -4.17
CA GLU A 224 8.81 -16.21 -3.79
C GLU A 224 7.71 -16.25 -2.73
N ILE A 225 7.86 -15.44 -1.68
CA ILE A 225 6.81 -15.22 -0.68
C ILE A 225 5.86 -14.12 -1.19
N LYS A 226 4.66 -14.53 -1.63
CA LYS A 226 3.62 -13.63 -2.15
C LYS A 226 2.93 -12.82 -1.06
N SER A 227 2.54 -13.47 0.04
CA SER A 227 1.79 -12.81 1.12
C SER A 227 2.03 -13.49 2.46
N ILE A 228 1.93 -12.72 3.55
CA ILE A 228 2.04 -13.21 4.92
C ILE A 228 0.92 -12.59 5.75
N ALA A 229 0.09 -13.45 6.35
CA ALA A 229 -0.87 -13.08 7.37
C ALA A 229 -0.40 -13.62 8.72
N ARG A 230 -0.10 -12.72 9.66
CA ARG A 230 0.46 -13.07 10.96
C ARG A 230 -0.40 -12.55 12.11
N GLU A 231 -0.75 -13.45 13.03
CA GLU A 231 -1.19 -13.15 14.39
C GLU A 231 -0.11 -13.66 15.36
N ALA A 232 0.80 -12.76 15.73
CA ALA A 232 2.05 -13.09 16.43
C ALA A 232 1.82 -13.90 17.72
N GLY A 233 2.64 -14.93 17.92
CA GLY A 233 2.58 -15.82 19.09
C GLY A 233 1.44 -16.84 19.07
N SER A 234 0.60 -16.83 18.03
CA SER A 234 -0.51 -17.77 17.92
C SER A 234 -0.46 -18.55 16.62
N ARG A 235 -0.74 -17.90 15.48
CA ARG A 235 -0.77 -18.56 14.18
C ARG A 235 -0.45 -17.58 13.05
N SER A 236 0.27 -18.09 12.06
CA SER A 236 0.62 -17.39 10.83
C SER A 236 0.33 -18.24 9.61
N LYS A 237 -0.06 -17.59 8.52
CA LYS A 237 -0.17 -18.18 7.19
C LYS A 237 0.76 -17.47 6.22
N VAL A 238 1.44 -18.26 5.40
CA VAL A 238 2.42 -17.78 4.42
C VAL A 238 2.07 -18.36 3.06
N ALA A 239 1.86 -17.48 2.07
CA ALA A 239 1.60 -17.87 0.70
C ALA A 239 2.91 -17.81 -0.11
N VAL A 240 3.30 -18.96 -0.67
CA VAL A 240 4.55 -19.12 -1.44
C VAL A 240 4.27 -19.59 -2.86
N SER A 241 5.08 -19.16 -3.81
CA SER A 241 4.99 -19.55 -5.23
C SER A 241 6.38 -19.90 -5.76
N ALA A 242 6.49 -20.94 -6.57
CA ALA A 242 7.74 -21.26 -7.25
C ALA A 242 7.90 -20.36 -8.48
N ARG A 243 9.07 -19.74 -8.64
CA ARG A 243 9.46 -19.03 -9.87
C ARG A 243 10.14 -19.95 -10.87
N GLN A 244 10.81 -21.00 -10.40
CA GLN A 244 11.49 -21.98 -11.23
C GLN A 244 10.63 -23.26 -11.39
N PRO A 245 10.45 -23.78 -12.61
CA PRO A 245 9.72 -25.03 -12.82
C PRO A 245 10.44 -26.21 -12.18
N GLY A 246 9.67 -27.16 -11.63
CA GLY A 246 10.19 -28.36 -10.97
C GLY A 246 10.59 -28.18 -9.50
N VAL A 247 10.45 -26.97 -8.93
CA VAL A 247 10.63 -26.71 -7.50
C VAL A 247 9.27 -26.73 -6.81
N ASP A 248 9.12 -27.55 -5.77
CA ASP A 248 7.94 -27.49 -4.88
C ASP A 248 8.14 -26.38 -3.84
N PRO A 249 7.35 -25.28 -3.87
CA PRO A 249 7.54 -24.16 -2.97
C PRO A 249 7.15 -24.52 -1.52
N VAL A 250 6.17 -25.40 -1.32
CA VAL A 250 5.73 -25.78 0.03
C VAL A 250 6.75 -26.75 0.64
N GLY A 251 7.15 -27.78 -0.11
CA GLY A 251 8.16 -28.74 0.31
C GLY A 251 9.51 -28.09 0.63
N ALA A 252 9.96 -27.11 -0.17
CA ALA A 252 11.19 -26.36 0.08
C ALA A 252 11.15 -25.61 1.42
N CYS A 253 10.03 -24.97 1.75
CA CYS A 253 9.90 -24.20 2.98
C CYS A 253 9.71 -25.08 4.23
N VAL A 254 9.01 -26.21 4.10
CA VAL A 254 8.79 -27.16 5.20
C VAL A 254 10.08 -27.94 5.50
N GLY A 255 10.82 -28.32 4.46
CA GLY A 255 12.01 -29.16 4.56
C GLY A 255 11.69 -30.62 4.90
N MET A 256 12.72 -31.47 4.96
CA MET A 256 12.54 -32.89 5.28
C MET A 256 11.82 -33.07 6.62
N ARG A 257 10.64 -33.69 6.60
CA ARG A 257 9.79 -33.91 7.80
C ARG A 257 9.52 -32.63 8.63
N GLY A 258 9.50 -31.45 8.00
CA GLY A 258 9.20 -30.20 8.69
C GLY A 258 10.34 -29.61 9.52
N VAL A 259 11.58 -30.08 9.36
CA VAL A 259 12.72 -29.60 10.18
C VAL A 259 12.95 -28.10 10.06
N ARG A 260 12.88 -27.53 8.84
CA ARG A 260 13.10 -26.10 8.60
C ARG A 260 11.99 -25.27 9.24
N ILE A 261 10.73 -25.61 8.98
CA ILE A 261 9.62 -24.87 9.56
C ILE A 261 9.58 -24.99 11.09
N GLN A 262 9.94 -26.14 11.65
CA GLN A 262 10.01 -26.32 13.10
C GLN A 262 11.10 -25.46 13.76
N SER A 263 12.24 -25.23 13.09
CA SER A 263 13.27 -24.29 13.53
C SER A 263 12.68 -22.88 13.71
N ILE A 264 11.92 -22.42 12.71
CA ILE A 264 11.25 -21.10 12.73
C ILE A 264 10.15 -21.04 13.81
N VAL A 265 9.33 -22.09 13.93
CA VAL A 265 8.29 -22.19 14.98
C VAL A 265 8.91 -22.09 16.37
N ASN A 266 10.05 -22.75 16.60
CA ASN A 266 10.76 -22.71 17.87
C ASN A 266 11.35 -21.32 18.15
N GLU A 267 11.87 -20.63 17.12
CA GLU A 267 12.36 -19.25 17.26
C GLU A 267 11.24 -18.26 17.60
N LEU A 268 9.99 -18.53 17.18
CA LEU A 268 8.81 -17.71 17.46
C LEU A 268 7.99 -18.20 18.67
N ASP A 269 8.63 -18.90 19.61
CA ASP A 269 8.03 -19.38 20.87
C ASP A 269 6.77 -20.24 20.68
N GLY A 270 6.76 -21.08 19.64
CA GLY A 270 5.66 -22.03 19.37
C GLY A 270 4.51 -21.48 18.53
N GLU A 271 4.69 -20.33 17.87
CA GLU A 271 3.74 -19.80 16.89
C GLU A 271 3.49 -20.83 15.77
N LYS A 272 2.23 -21.20 15.52
CA LYS A 272 1.88 -22.19 14.46
C LYS A 272 1.97 -21.55 13.08
N ILE A 273 2.74 -22.11 12.16
CA ILE A 273 2.92 -21.55 10.82
C ILE A 273 2.37 -22.52 9.78
N ASP A 274 1.39 -22.06 9.00
CA ASP A 274 0.90 -22.78 7.83
C ASP A 274 1.52 -22.20 6.56
N ILE A 275 2.09 -23.06 5.72
CA ILE A 275 2.62 -22.69 4.42
C ILE A 275 1.65 -23.20 3.37
N VAL A 276 1.17 -22.28 2.53
CA VAL A 276 0.20 -22.57 1.48
C VAL A 276 0.77 -22.15 0.12
N GLU A 277 0.49 -22.96 -0.89
CA GLU A 277 0.87 -22.65 -2.26
C GLU A 277 -0.05 -21.55 -2.82
N TRP A 278 0.54 -20.46 -3.28
CA TRP A 278 -0.16 -19.40 -3.98
C TRP A 278 -0.53 -19.84 -5.40
N ASN A 279 -1.74 -19.48 -5.84
CA ASN A 279 -2.22 -19.75 -7.20
C ASN A 279 -2.76 -18.45 -7.82
N ILE A 280 -2.59 -18.32 -9.14
CA ILE A 280 -3.15 -17.23 -9.95
C ILE A 280 -4.70 -17.29 -9.91
N ASN A 281 -5.26 -18.50 -9.93
CA ASN A 281 -6.69 -18.70 -9.73
C ASN A 281 -7.04 -18.42 -8.26
N THR A 282 -7.81 -17.35 -8.06
CA THR A 282 -8.18 -16.85 -6.73
C THR A 282 -9.02 -17.85 -5.95
N SER A 283 -9.98 -18.55 -6.60
CA SER A 283 -10.81 -19.57 -5.94
C SER A 283 -9.95 -20.71 -5.40
N ALA A 284 -8.98 -21.19 -6.20
CA ALA A 284 -8.04 -22.23 -5.78
C ALA A 284 -7.11 -21.74 -4.66
N PHE A 285 -6.67 -20.48 -4.71
CA PHE A 285 -5.83 -19.90 -3.67
C PHE A 285 -6.58 -19.74 -2.33
N ILE A 286 -7.83 -19.27 -2.36
CA ILE A 286 -8.69 -19.15 -1.17
C ILE A 286 -8.95 -20.53 -0.54
N ALA A 287 -9.25 -21.54 -1.38
CA ALA A 287 -9.41 -22.91 -0.91
C ALA A 287 -8.15 -23.42 -0.18
N LYS A 288 -6.96 -23.19 -0.77
CA LYS A 288 -5.67 -23.55 -0.14
C LYS A 288 -5.40 -22.73 1.14
N ALA A 289 -5.79 -21.46 1.19
CA ALA A 289 -5.58 -20.59 2.34
C ALA A 289 -6.34 -21.04 3.59
N LEU A 290 -7.48 -21.72 3.43
CA LEU A 290 -8.27 -22.29 4.53
C LEU A 290 -7.72 -23.62 5.08
N SER A 291 -6.68 -24.19 4.44
CA SER A 291 -5.95 -25.36 4.94
C SER A 291 -5.59 -25.18 6.43
N PRO A 292 -5.88 -26.17 7.29
CA PRO A 292 -6.10 -27.60 7.00
C PRO A 292 -7.54 -28.02 6.62
N ALA A 293 -8.52 -27.12 6.63
CA ALA A 293 -9.89 -27.48 6.25
C ALA A 293 -9.99 -27.74 4.73
N LYS A 294 -10.69 -28.81 4.35
CA LYS A 294 -11.01 -29.12 2.95
C LYS A 294 -12.21 -28.28 2.53
N VAL A 295 -12.02 -27.54 1.46
CA VAL A 295 -13.06 -26.71 0.86
C VAL A 295 -13.74 -27.49 -0.25
N LEU A 296 -15.07 -27.36 -0.32
CA LEU A 296 -15.84 -27.91 -1.42
C LEU A 296 -15.86 -26.91 -2.57
N SER A 297 -16.72 -25.89 -2.49
CA SER A 297 -16.83 -24.85 -3.53
C SER A 297 -16.38 -23.49 -3.00
N VAL A 298 -15.92 -22.64 -3.92
CA VAL A 298 -15.62 -21.23 -3.65
C VAL A 298 -16.26 -20.41 -4.75
N GLN A 299 -17.25 -19.59 -4.41
CA GLN A 299 -17.82 -18.59 -5.31
C GLN A 299 -17.27 -17.21 -4.96
N LEU A 300 -16.79 -16.51 -5.97
CA LEU A 300 -16.22 -15.18 -5.83
C LEU A 300 -17.27 -14.13 -6.17
N GLU A 301 -17.44 -13.16 -5.29
CA GLU A 301 -18.34 -12.04 -5.44
C GLU A 301 -17.56 -10.72 -5.30
N GLU A 302 -17.35 -10.03 -6.41
CA GLU A 302 -16.68 -8.73 -6.42
C GLU A 302 -17.70 -7.59 -6.52
N GLY A 303 -18.01 -6.91 -5.42
CA GLY A 303 -18.92 -5.77 -5.47
C GLY A 303 -18.19 -4.45 -5.76
N PRO A 304 -18.70 -3.56 -6.65
CA PRO A 304 -18.13 -2.23 -6.85
C PRO A 304 -18.20 -1.33 -5.59
N VAL A 305 -19.13 -1.63 -4.68
CA VAL A 305 -19.33 -0.90 -3.40
C VAL A 305 -19.13 -1.80 -2.17
N GLY A 306 -19.29 -3.12 -2.31
CA GLY A 306 -19.28 -4.10 -1.21
C GLY A 306 -17.92 -4.73 -0.88
N GLY A 307 -16.92 -4.48 -1.73
CA GLY A 307 -15.60 -5.12 -1.66
C GLY A 307 -15.58 -6.52 -2.27
N LYS A 308 -14.44 -7.20 -2.12
CA LYS A 308 -14.21 -8.58 -2.59
C LYS A 308 -14.65 -9.58 -1.52
N THR A 309 -15.68 -10.37 -1.79
CA THR A 309 -16.22 -11.40 -0.89
C THR A 309 -16.14 -12.76 -1.57
N ALA A 310 -15.76 -13.78 -0.82
CA ALA A 310 -15.70 -15.16 -1.27
C ALA A 310 -16.61 -16.01 -0.38
N ASN A 311 -17.63 -16.59 -0.98
CA ASN A 311 -18.52 -17.55 -0.33
C ASN A 311 -17.89 -18.93 -0.46
N VAL A 312 -17.59 -19.53 0.68
CA VAL A 312 -16.87 -20.80 0.76
C VAL A 312 -17.75 -21.83 1.43
N VAL A 313 -17.98 -22.94 0.72
CA VAL A 313 -18.74 -24.06 1.25
C VAL A 313 -17.78 -25.13 1.72
N VAL A 314 -17.95 -25.56 2.97
CA VAL A 314 -17.15 -26.62 3.59
C VAL A 314 -18.04 -27.71 4.15
N PRO A 315 -17.55 -28.97 4.23
CA PRO A 315 -18.26 -30.04 4.93
C PRO A 315 -18.61 -29.64 6.36
N ASP A 316 -19.76 -30.09 6.85
CA ASP A 316 -20.28 -29.71 8.17
C ASP A 316 -19.33 -30.08 9.32
N ASP A 317 -18.63 -31.21 9.21
CA ASP A 317 -17.61 -31.66 10.17
C ASP A 317 -16.37 -30.76 10.18
N GLN A 318 -16.14 -30.01 9.10
CA GLN A 318 -14.99 -29.14 8.91
C GLN A 318 -15.30 -27.66 9.10
N LEU A 319 -16.58 -27.28 9.27
CA LEU A 319 -17.01 -25.90 9.49
C LEU A 319 -16.25 -25.24 10.66
N SER A 320 -16.19 -25.94 11.80
CA SER A 320 -15.49 -25.46 12.98
C SER A 320 -13.98 -25.31 12.76
N LEU A 321 -13.38 -26.21 11.96
CA LEU A 321 -11.95 -26.16 11.61
C LEU A 321 -11.65 -25.01 10.64
N ALA A 322 -12.52 -24.80 9.65
CA ALA A 322 -12.41 -23.74 8.66
C ALA A 322 -12.50 -22.35 9.29
N ILE A 323 -13.45 -22.15 10.21
CA ILE A 323 -13.58 -20.92 11.00
C ILE A 323 -12.38 -20.78 11.95
N GLY A 324 -12.05 -21.85 12.66
CA GLY A 324 -11.00 -21.88 13.67
C GLY A 324 -11.39 -21.22 15.00
N ARG A 325 -10.54 -21.36 16.02
CA ARG A 325 -10.81 -20.81 17.35
C ARG A 325 -11.00 -19.29 17.28
N ALA A 326 -12.15 -18.80 17.71
CA ALA A 326 -12.53 -17.38 17.63
C ALA A 326 -12.41 -16.77 16.21
N GLY A 327 -12.61 -17.58 15.17
CA GLY A 327 -12.52 -17.15 13.77
C GLY A 327 -11.10 -16.90 13.26
N GLN A 328 -10.07 -17.36 13.99
CA GLN A 328 -8.67 -17.09 13.64
C GLN A 328 -8.28 -17.61 12.26
N ASN A 329 -8.71 -18.83 11.88
CA ASN A 329 -8.29 -19.42 10.60
C ASN A 329 -8.90 -18.66 9.42
N ALA A 330 -10.21 -18.36 9.49
CA ALA A 330 -10.90 -17.53 8.52
C ALA A 330 -10.29 -16.13 8.42
N ARG A 331 -9.98 -15.47 9.55
CA ARG A 331 -9.38 -14.13 9.57
C ARG A 331 -7.98 -14.10 8.95
N LEU A 332 -7.15 -15.10 9.25
CA LEU A 332 -5.82 -15.23 8.64
C LEU A 332 -5.92 -15.50 7.14
N ALA A 333 -6.83 -16.37 6.70
CA ALA A 333 -7.06 -16.62 5.27
C ALA A 333 -7.57 -15.37 4.54
N ALA A 334 -8.49 -14.61 5.15
CA ALA A 334 -8.99 -13.34 4.62
C ALA A 334 -7.86 -12.30 4.49
N LYS A 335 -7.02 -12.16 5.53
CA LYS A 335 -5.86 -11.25 5.50
C LYS A 335 -4.80 -11.69 4.49
N LEU A 336 -4.62 -13.00 4.28
CA LEU A 336 -3.64 -13.55 3.34
C LEU A 336 -4.04 -13.30 1.89
N THR A 337 -5.32 -13.50 1.59
CA THR A 337 -5.90 -13.42 0.24
C THR A 337 -6.33 -12.00 -0.13
N GLY A 338 -6.65 -11.17 0.86
CA GLY A 338 -7.26 -9.85 0.66
C GLY A 338 -8.76 -9.91 0.37
N TRP A 339 -9.40 -11.07 0.54
CA TRP A 339 -10.83 -11.27 0.34
C TRP A 339 -11.55 -11.40 1.68
N ARG A 340 -12.78 -10.87 1.78
CA ARG A 340 -13.69 -11.27 2.85
C ARG A 340 -14.11 -12.71 2.59
N ILE A 341 -14.02 -13.58 3.59
CA ILE A 341 -14.32 -15.01 3.43
C ILE A 341 -15.52 -15.32 4.32
N ASP A 342 -16.64 -15.65 3.69
CA ASP A 342 -17.86 -16.09 4.35
C ASP A 342 -17.96 -17.61 4.20
N ILE A 343 -17.95 -18.33 5.32
CA ILE A 343 -17.88 -19.79 5.35
C ILE A 343 -19.26 -20.34 5.73
N GLN A 344 -19.79 -21.23 4.89
CA GLN A 344 -21.07 -21.90 5.10
C GLN A 344 -20.89 -23.42 5.08
N SER A 345 -21.77 -24.12 5.78
CA SER A 345 -21.81 -25.58 5.73
C SER A 345 -22.47 -26.06 4.44
N VAL A 346 -22.26 -27.32 4.06
CA VAL A 346 -22.91 -27.88 2.86
C VAL A 346 -24.41 -27.93 3.06
N THR A 347 -24.85 -28.32 4.25
CA THR A 347 -26.28 -28.38 4.59
C THR A 347 -26.94 -27.01 4.45
N GLU A 348 -26.29 -25.96 4.96
CA GLU A 348 -26.78 -24.59 4.86
C GLU A 348 -26.81 -24.10 3.41
N ALA A 349 -25.74 -24.34 2.65
CA ALA A 349 -25.67 -23.93 1.25
C ALA A 349 -26.65 -24.70 0.34
N ALA A 350 -26.86 -25.99 0.60
CA ALA A 350 -27.79 -26.82 -0.16
C ALA A 350 -29.25 -26.45 0.14
N THR A 351 -29.60 -26.22 1.42
CA THR A 351 -30.95 -25.78 1.79
C THR A 351 -31.27 -24.41 1.20
N TRP A 352 -30.32 -23.47 1.25
CA TRP A 352 -30.46 -22.18 0.56
C TRP A 352 -30.66 -22.36 -0.94
N SER A 353 -29.90 -23.26 -1.58
CA SER A 353 -30.01 -23.51 -3.02
C SER A 353 -31.39 -24.07 -3.41
N LEU A 354 -31.93 -25.02 -2.64
CA LEU A 354 -33.27 -25.57 -2.87
C LEU A 354 -34.37 -24.51 -2.67
N GLN A 355 -34.25 -23.68 -1.63
CA GLN A 355 -35.19 -22.57 -1.40
C GLN A 355 -35.21 -21.60 -2.57
N ARG A 356 -34.02 -21.21 -3.07
CA ARG A 356 -33.86 -20.32 -4.22
C ARG A 356 -34.49 -20.88 -5.49
N VAL A 357 -34.31 -22.16 -5.76
CA VAL A 357 -34.92 -22.85 -6.90
C VAL A 357 -36.46 -22.85 -6.80
N ASN A 358 -37.01 -22.95 -5.59
CA ASN A 358 -38.45 -22.91 -5.36
C ASN A 358 -39.04 -21.48 -5.44
N GLU A 359 -38.27 -20.47 -5.01
CA GLU A 359 -38.67 -19.05 -5.09
C GLU A 359 -38.61 -18.52 -6.53
N ASP A 360 -37.53 -18.83 -7.26
CA ASP A 360 -37.25 -18.28 -8.57
C ASP A 360 -37.41 -19.34 -9.68
N SER A 361 -38.55 -19.30 -10.39
CA SER A 361 -38.85 -20.26 -11.48
C SER A 361 -37.83 -20.25 -12.63
N ASN A 362 -37.05 -19.17 -12.77
CA ASN A 362 -36.03 -19.03 -13.82
C ASN A 362 -34.73 -19.80 -13.54
N VAL A 363 -34.52 -20.26 -12.29
CA VAL A 363 -33.31 -21.03 -11.93
C VAL A 363 -33.37 -22.44 -12.52
N LEU A 364 -34.55 -23.07 -12.53
CA LEU A 364 -34.74 -24.45 -13.01
C LEU A 364 -34.26 -24.64 -14.47
N PRO A 365 -34.69 -23.82 -15.45
CA PRO A 365 -34.17 -23.91 -16.82
C PRO A 365 -32.66 -23.68 -16.90
N ALA A 366 -32.11 -22.79 -16.07
CA ALA A 366 -30.69 -22.45 -16.11
C ALA A 366 -29.77 -23.57 -15.58
N LEU A 367 -30.28 -24.44 -14.71
CA LEU A 367 -29.53 -25.56 -14.15
C LEU A 367 -29.31 -26.71 -15.17
N GLY A 368 -30.13 -26.81 -16.21
CA GLY A 368 -30.03 -27.86 -17.22
C GLY A 368 -30.01 -29.27 -16.60
N LEU A 369 -28.98 -30.06 -16.91
CA LEU A 369 -28.80 -31.42 -16.40
C LEU A 369 -28.67 -31.49 -14.87
N VAL A 370 -28.23 -30.41 -14.22
CA VAL A 370 -28.09 -30.38 -12.75
C VAL A 370 -29.47 -30.41 -12.07
N ALA A 371 -30.54 -29.99 -12.76
CA ALA A 371 -31.89 -30.02 -12.21
C ALA A 371 -32.35 -31.43 -11.82
N GLU A 372 -31.88 -32.47 -12.52
CA GLU A 372 -32.20 -33.88 -12.23
C GLU A 372 -31.70 -34.33 -10.85
N SER A 373 -30.66 -33.66 -10.33
CA SER A 373 -30.06 -33.99 -9.03
C SER A 373 -30.75 -33.31 -7.84
N LEU A 374 -31.66 -32.35 -8.08
CA LEU A 374 -32.37 -31.62 -7.02
C LEU A 374 -33.19 -32.55 -6.09
N PRO A 375 -33.99 -33.51 -6.59
CA PRO A 375 -34.73 -34.42 -5.72
C PRO A 375 -33.79 -35.29 -4.88
N THR A 376 -32.67 -35.72 -5.45
CA THR A 376 -31.66 -36.51 -4.73
C THR A 376 -31.06 -35.71 -3.58
N VAL A 377 -30.73 -34.43 -3.79
CA VAL A 377 -30.22 -33.55 -2.74
C VAL A 377 -31.26 -33.34 -1.62
N ALA A 378 -32.53 -33.15 -1.96
CA ALA A 378 -33.60 -33.03 -0.96
C ALA A 378 -33.74 -34.30 -0.09
N ILE A 379 -33.61 -35.49 -0.70
CA ILE A 379 -33.62 -36.77 0.03
C ILE A 379 -32.39 -36.90 0.94
N ILE A 380 -31.21 -36.54 0.44
CA ILE A 380 -29.96 -36.56 1.21
C ILE A 380 -30.07 -35.68 2.47
N LEU A 381 -30.55 -34.44 2.32
CA LEU A 381 -30.71 -33.51 3.44
C LEU A 381 -31.68 -34.07 4.49
N ARG A 382 -32.83 -34.60 4.06
CA ARG A 382 -33.84 -35.18 4.97
C ARG A 382 -33.30 -36.39 5.73
N ARG A 383 -32.51 -37.25 5.07
CA ARG A 383 -31.87 -38.41 5.71
C ARG A 383 -30.85 -37.97 6.77
N HIS A 384 -29.99 -37.00 6.43
CA HIS A 384 -28.95 -36.54 7.34
C HIS A 384 -29.47 -35.71 8.51
N GLU A 385 -30.63 -35.05 8.36
CA GLU A 385 -31.33 -34.38 9.46
C GLU A 385 -31.76 -35.38 10.55
N GLN A 386 -32.20 -36.58 10.14
CA GLN A 386 -32.63 -37.65 11.04
C GLN A 386 -31.45 -38.43 11.64
N GLU A 387 -30.46 -38.79 10.82
CA GLU A 387 -29.37 -39.68 11.21
C GLU A 387 -28.19 -38.96 11.87
N ARG A 388 -27.99 -37.66 11.59
CA ARG A 388 -26.85 -36.84 12.04
C ARG A 388 -25.47 -37.47 11.76
N LEU A 389 -25.38 -38.27 10.71
CA LEU A 389 -24.13 -38.86 10.22
C LEU A 389 -23.37 -37.89 9.31
N PRO A 390 -22.04 -38.00 9.18
CA PRO A 390 -21.27 -37.23 8.21
C PRO A 390 -21.64 -37.66 6.78
N TYR A 391 -21.61 -36.71 5.84
CA TYR A 391 -21.90 -36.97 4.44
C TYR A 391 -20.86 -37.85 3.76
N ASN A 392 -21.33 -38.71 2.87
CA ASN A 392 -20.47 -39.52 2.00
C ASN A 392 -19.86 -38.69 0.87
N SER A 393 -18.79 -39.18 0.25
CA SER A 393 -18.11 -38.45 -0.83
C SER A 393 -18.99 -38.26 -2.07
N GLU A 394 -19.84 -39.24 -2.42
CA GLU A 394 -20.80 -39.13 -3.52
C GLU A 394 -21.91 -38.12 -3.21
N GLU A 395 -22.46 -38.15 -1.99
CA GLU A 395 -23.48 -37.21 -1.52
C GLU A 395 -22.94 -35.76 -1.56
N LEU A 396 -21.70 -35.54 -1.11
CA LEU A 396 -21.03 -34.25 -1.19
C LEU A 396 -20.81 -33.76 -2.62
N LEU A 397 -20.54 -34.67 -3.57
CA LEU A 397 -20.36 -34.32 -4.97
C LEU A 397 -21.67 -33.85 -5.60
N THR A 398 -22.77 -34.58 -5.36
CA THR A 398 -24.10 -34.20 -5.84
C THR A 398 -24.55 -32.87 -5.27
N MET A 399 -24.38 -32.66 -3.96
CA MET A 399 -24.71 -31.39 -3.32
C MET A 399 -23.87 -30.24 -3.87
N ARG A 400 -22.56 -30.45 -4.07
CA ARG A 400 -21.67 -29.46 -4.69
C ARG A 400 -22.19 -29.05 -6.07
N GLN A 401 -22.55 -30.00 -6.94
CA GLN A 401 -23.01 -29.71 -8.30
C GLN A 401 -24.24 -28.80 -8.28
N VAL A 402 -25.22 -29.10 -7.44
CA VAL A 402 -26.42 -28.25 -7.26
C VAL A 402 -26.04 -26.87 -6.75
N ILE A 403 -25.22 -26.80 -5.70
CA ILE A 403 -24.80 -25.53 -5.09
C ILE A 403 -24.03 -24.67 -6.10
N GLU A 404 -23.06 -25.23 -6.82
CA GLU A 404 -22.28 -24.54 -7.84
C GLU A 404 -23.16 -24.07 -8.99
N GLY A 405 -24.13 -24.88 -9.42
CA GLY A 405 -25.10 -24.50 -10.45
C GLY A 405 -25.97 -23.30 -10.04
N VAL A 406 -26.61 -23.36 -8.87
CA VAL A 406 -27.50 -22.30 -8.39
C VAL A 406 -26.71 -21.01 -8.12
N GLN A 407 -25.59 -21.10 -7.41
CA GLN A 407 -24.79 -19.92 -7.12
C GLN A 407 -24.13 -19.34 -8.37
N GLY A 408 -23.73 -20.19 -9.33
CA GLY A 408 -23.22 -19.77 -10.63
C GLY A 408 -24.25 -19.00 -11.45
N TYR A 409 -25.52 -19.40 -11.42
CA TYR A 409 -26.62 -18.67 -12.04
C TYR A 409 -26.80 -17.26 -11.43
N TYR A 410 -26.84 -17.15 -10.09
CA TYR A 410 -26.95 -15.81 -9.48
C TYR A 410 -25.68 -14.96 -9.65
N ALA A 411 -24.51 -15.59 -9.76
CA ALA A 411 -23.28 -14.88 -10.11
C ALA A 411 -23.36 -14.32 -11.54
N SER A 412 -23.82 -15.12 -12.51
CA SER A 412 -23.92 -14.68 -13.91
C SER A 412 -24.90 -13.52 -14.11
N ILE A 413 -26.04 -13.52 -13.40
CA ILE A 413 -26.98 -12.38 -13.41
C ILE A 413 -26.29 -11.13 -12.88
N ARG A 414 -25.65 -11.22 -11.72
CA ARG A 414 -24.99 -10.07 -11.09
C ARG A 414 -23.82 -9.55 -11.94
N ASP A 415 -23.09 -10.45 -12.57
CA ASP A 415 -21.99 -10.08 -13.46
C ASP A 415 -22.48 -9.44 -14.76
N ALA A 416 -23.62 -9.89 -15.30
CA ALA A 416 -24.27 -9.23 -16.43
C ALA A 416 -24.76 -7.81 -16.09
N GLU A 417 -25.42 -7.64 -14.94
CA GLU A 417 -25.81 -6.31 -14.44
C GLU A 417 -24.60 -5.39 -14.20
N ARG A 418 -23.47 -5.97 -13.76
CA ARG A 418 -22.23 -5.23 -13.56
C ARG A 418 -21.61 -4.82 -14.89
N ALA A 419 -21.53 -5.73 -15.85
CA ALA A 419 -21.00 -5.43 -17.18
C ALA A 419 -21.79 -4.29 -17.84
N GLN A 420 -23.12 -4.28 -17.67
CA GLN A 420 -23.97 -3.18 -18.12
C GLN A 420 -23.63 -1.86 -17.43
N ARG A 421 -23.50 -1.84 -16.10
CA ARG A 421 -23.12 -0.62 -15.36
C ARG A 421 -21.75 -0.09 -15.73
N ILE A 422 -20.76 -0.96 -15.88
CA ILE A 422 -19.41 -0.57 -16.31
C ILE A 422 -19.44 -0.03 -17.73
N ALA A 423 -20.20 -0.65 -18.63
CA ALA A 423 -20.37 -0.16 -20.00
C ALA A 423 -21.06 1.21 -20.03
N GLU A 424 -22.07 1.44 -19.18
CA GLU A 424 -22.76 2.73 -19.06
C GLU A 424 -21.82 3.82 -18.52
N GLU A 425 -21.04 3.53 -17.46
CA GLU A 425 -20.04 4.46 -16.92
C GLU A 425 -18.92 4.76 -17.93
N ALA A 426 -18.45 3.76 -18.65
CA ALA A 426 -17.44 3.93 -19.71
C ALA A 426 -18.00 4.75 -20.87
N ALA A 427 -19.23 4.50 -21.31
CA ALA A 427 -19.91 5.28 -22.34
C ALA A 427 -20.09 6.74 -21.91
N ARG A 428 -20.46 6.97 -20.64
CA ARG A 428 -20.55 8.33 -20.08
C ARG A 428 -19.20 9.05 -20.08
N ARG A 429 -18.11 8.36 -19.70
CA ARG A 429 -16.75 8.94 -19.74
C ARG A 429 -16.32 9.24 -21.17
N ALA A 430 -16.52 8.30 -22.09
CA ALA A 430 -16.22 8.49 -23.50
C ALA A 430 -17.01 9.64 -24.12
N ALA A 431 -18.28 9.82 -23.74
CA ALA A 431 -19.10 10.95 -24.20
C ALA A 431 -18.57 12.30 -23.67
N ILE A 432 -18.09 12.35 -22.43
CA ILE A 432 -17.45 13.56 -21.87
C ILE A 432 -16.14 13.85 -22.61
N GLU A 433 -15.30 12.83 -22.80
CA GLU A 433 -14.02 12.98 -23.52
C GLU A 433 -14.24 13.39 -25.00
N ALA A 434 -15.27 12.84 -25.65
CA ALA A 434 -15.64 13.23 -27.01
C ALA A 434 -16.14 14.68 -27.08
N ALA A 435 -17.00 15.10 -26.15
CA ALA A 435 -17.46 16.48 -26.08
C ALA A 435 -16.30 17.45 -25.77
N GLU A 436 -15.35 17.07 -24.92
CA GLU A 436 -14.13 17.85 -24.67
C GLU A 436 -13.22 17.90 -25.89
N ALA A 437 -13.13 16.84 -26.68
CA ALA A 437 -12.36 16.80 -27.93
C ALA A 437 -13.02 17.67 -29.01
N GLU A 438 -14.34 17.59 -29.18
CA GLU A 438 -15.10 18.48 -30.06
C GLU A 438 -14.91 19.94 -29.66
N HIS A 439 -15.05 20.26 -28.36
CA HIS A 439 -14.83 21.59 -27.83
C HIS A 439 -13.39 22.07 -28.09
N ARG A 440 -12.40 21.18 -27.99
CA ARG A 440 -10.99 21.51 -28.29
C ARG A 440 -10.76 21.82 -29.76
N VAL A 441 -11.37 21.06 -30.67
CA VAL A 441 -11.29 21.33 -32.12
C VAL A 441 -11.94 22.68 -32.43
N VAL A 442 -13.09 22.99 -31.82
CA VAL A 442 -13.75 24.30 -31.97
C VAL A 442 -12.84 25.43 -31.48
N ILE A 443 -12.18 25.27 -30.33
CA ILE A 443 -11.21 26.25 -29.82
C ILE A 443 -10.04 26.40 -30.79
N GLU A 444 -9.47 25.31 -31.29
CA GLU A 444 -8.31 25.35 -32.18
C GLU A 444 -8.63 26.06 -33.51
N VAL A 445 -9.80 25.78 -34.09
CA VAL A 445 -10.30 26.51 -35.27
C VAL A 445 -10.51 28.00 -34.96
N ALA A 446 -11.06 28.33 -33.79
CA ALA A 446 -11.28 29.72 -33.38
C ALA A 446 -9.96 30.47 -33.13
N LEU A 447 -8.94 29.80 -32.56
CA LEU A 447 -7.58 30.36 -32.38
C LEU A 447 -6.90 30.60 -33.73
N ALA A 448 -7.03 29.68 -34.70
CA ALA A 448 -6.48 29.82 -36.04
C ALA A 448 -7.09 31.01 -36.82
N ARG A 449 -8.30 31.45 -36.46
CA ARG A 449 -8.97 32.62 -37.05
C ARG A 449 -8.44 33.95 -36.52
N ILE A 450 -7.68 33.96 -35.43
CA ILE A 450 -7.14 35.19 -34.83
C ILE A 450 -5.99 35.72 -35.70
N PRO A 451 -6.09 36.94 -36.27
CA PRO A 451 -5.02 37.50 -37.08
C PRO A 451 -3.77 37.77 -36.23
N PRO A 452 -2.54 37.53 -36.73
CA PRO A 452 -1.31 37.75 -35.96
C PRO A 452 -1.13 39.22 -35.54
N GLN A 453 -1.71 40.16 -36.30
CA GLN A 453 -1.73 41.60 -36.00
C GLN A 453 -2.47 41.91 -34.68
N ALA A 454 -3.41 41.07 -34.25
CA ALA A 454 -4.15 41.28 -33.01
C ALA A 454 -3.23 41.21 -31.76
N HIS A 455 -2.15 40.42 -31.81
CA HIS A 455 -1.18 40.35 -30.71
C HIS A 455 -0.24 41.57 -30.65
N GLU A 456 -0.22 42.42 -31.68
CA GLU A 456 0.61 43.62 -31.71
C GLU A 456 -0.13 44.85 -31.17
N ILE A 457 -1.46 44.80 -31.05
CA ILE A 457 -2.29 45.91 -30.59
C ILE A 457 -2.45 45.83 -29.06
N PRO A 458 -1.97 46.83 -28.30
CA PRO A 458 -2.17 46.87 -26.85
C PRO A 458 -3.61 47.27 -26.49
N LEU A 459 -4.16 46.69 -25.41
CA LEU A 459 -5.54 46.93 -24.98
C LEU A 459 -5.87 48.39 -24.62
N THR A 460 -4.85 49.21 -24.38
CA THR A 460 -4.96 50.65 -24.10
C THR A 460 -5.47 51.45 -25.31
N GLU A 461 -5.32 50.93 -26.53
CA GLU A 461 -5.66 51.66 -27.77
C GLU A 461 -7.15 51.52 -28.16
N ILE A 462 -7.91 50.67 -27.45
CA ILE A 462 -9.19 50.13 -27.93
C ILE A 462 -10.40 50.78 -27.26
N GLY A 463 -10.17 51.87 -26.52
CA GLY A 463 -11.25 52.66 -25.92
C GLY A 463 -12.09 51.90 -24.89
N LEU A 464 -11.54 50.84 -24.28
CA LEU A 464 -12.16 50.14 -23.16
C LEU A 464 -12.25 51.06 -21.93
N SER A 465 -13.30 50.90 -21.12
CA SER A 465 -13.40 51.61 -19.86
C SER A 465 -12.25 51.23 -18.92
N ALA A 466 -11.75 52.21 -18.15
CA ALA A 466 -10.64 52.00 -17.20
C ALA A 466 -10.91 50.87 -16.19
N ARG A 467 -12.19 50.59 -15.90
CA ARG A 467 -12.60 49.46 -15.07
C ARG A 467 -12.29 48.14 -15.77
N VAL A 468 -12.79 47.94 -16.99
CA VAL A 468 -12.62 46.70 -17.76
C VAL A 468 -11.15 46.45 -18.09
N LEU A 469 -10.42 47.49 -18.52
CA LEU A 469 -8.97 47.41 -18.78
C LEU A 469 -8.20 46.94 -17.53
N GLY A 470 -8.47 47.52 -16.36
CA GLY A 470 -7.83 47.11 -15.11
C GLY A 470 -8.21 45.71 -14.61
N HIS A 471 -9.32 45.12 -15.08
CA HIS A 471 -9.65 43.71 -14.84
C HIS A 471 -8.87 42.78 -15.79
N LEU A 472 -8.74 43.14 -17.07
CA LEU A 472 -7.99 42.38 -18.09
C LEU A 472 -6.48 42.39 -17.82
N GLU A 473 -5.89 43.52 -17.43
CA GLU A 473 -4.47 43.63 -17.06
C GLU A 473 -4.12 42.78 -15.84
N ARG A 474 -5.00 42.72 -14.83
CA ARG A 474 -4.82 41.83 -13.65
C ARG A 474 -4.85 40.35 -14.03
N ALA A 475 -5.60 40.01 -15.08
CA ALA A 475 -5.62 38.68 -15.67
C ALA A 475 -4.41 38.40 -16.59
N ARG A 476 -3.47 39.36 -16.71
CA ARG A 476 -2.28 39.32 -17.59
C ARG A 476 -2.60 39.26 -19.08
N LEU A 477 -3.76 39.75 -19.49
CA LEU A 477 -4.08 39.95 -20.90
C LEU A 477 -3.63 41.37 -21.26
N ALA A 478 -2.62 41.49 -22.12
CA ALA A 478 -2.01 42.78 -22.46
C ALA A 478 -2.38 43.24 -23.88
N THR A 479 -2.68 42.28 -24.76
CA THR A 479 -2.93 42.51 -26.18
C THR A 479 -4.34 42.07 -26.58
N VAL A 480 -4.81 42.53 -27.75
CA VAL A 480 -6.11 42.10 -28.31
C VAL A 480 -6.11 40.61 -28.60
N GLY A 481 -5.00 40.09 -29.12
CA GLY A 481 -4.81 38.68 -29.37
C GLY A 481 -5.07 37.86 -28.11
N ASP A 482 -4.49 38.23 -26.97
CA ASP A 482 -4.70 37.51 -25.70
C ASP A 482 -6.18 37.48 -25.28
N VAL A 483 -6.93 38.57 -25.53
CA VAL A 483 -8.36 38.65 -25.24
C VAL A 483 -9.19 37.85 -26.24
N MET A 484 -8.79 37.83 -27.52
CA MET A 484 -9.42 37.03 -28.57
C MET A 484 -9.19 35.54 -28.35
N GLU A 485 -8.01 35.12 -27.86
CA GLU A 485 -7.74 33.72 -27.49
C GLU A 485 -8.65 33.25 -26.36
N ARG A 486 -8.91 34.10 -25.36
CA ARG A 486 -9.86 33.79 -24.29
C ARG A 486 -11.32 33.82 -24.73
N LEU A 487 -11.64 34.56 -25.79
CA LEU A 487 -12.95 34.52 -26.44
C LEU A 487 -13.11 33.29 -27.35
N ALA A 488 -12.02 32.72 -27.86
CA ALA A 488 -12.01 31.48 -28.65
C ALA A 488 -12.41 30.26 -27.81
N GLU A 489 -12.19 30.29 -26.49
CA GLU A 489 -12.75 29.36 -25.50
C GLU A 489 -14.25 29.53 -25.24
N GLY A 490 -14.90 30.47 -25.95
CA GLY A 490 -16.28 30.90 -25.74
C GLY A 490 -16.40 32.06 -24.76
N ASP A 491 -17.61 32.63 -24.67
CA ASP A 491 -17.92 33.77 -23.80
C ASP A 491 -17.60 33.51 -22.31
N GLU A 492 -17.65 32.23 -21.91
CA GLU A 492 -17.28 31.79 -20.56
C GLU A 492 -15.80 32.02 -20.23
N GLY A 493 -14.90 31.98 -21.22
CA GLY A 493 -13.46 32.15 -21.01
C GLY A 493 -13.11 33.52 -20.42
N LEU A 494 -13.79 34.58 -20.85
CA LEU A 494 -13.65 35.92 -20.25
C LEU A 494 -14.52 36.12 -19.00
N LEU A 495 -15.69 35.49 -18.90
CA LEU A 495 -16.57 35.62 -17.72
C LEU A 495 -15.99 34.93 -16.47
N ARG A 496 -15.07 33.97 -16.62
CA ARG A 496 -14.31 33.37 -15.51
C ARG A 496 -13.34 34.35 -14.85
N LEU A 497 -13.03 35.48 -15.49
CA LEU A 497 -12.10 36.48 -14.95
C LEU A 497 -12.78 37.35 -13.89
N ASP A 498 -12.09 37.52 -12.76
CA ASP A 498 -12.60 38.25 -11.60
C ASP A 498 -12.99 39.69 -11.95
N GLY A 499 -14.32 39.95 -11.98
CA GLY A 499 -14.92 41.26 -12.19
C GLY A 499 -15.30 41.60 -13.63
N ILE A 500 -15.21 40.64 -14.55
CA ILE A 500 -15.83 40.74 -15.89
C ILE A 500 -17.26 40.18 -15.81
N GLY A 501 -18.25 41.06 -15.96
CA GLY A 501 -19.65 40.68 -16.07
C GLY A 501 -20.16 40.71 -17.51
N PRO A 502 -21.44 40.36 -17.76
CA PRO A 502 -22.02 40.33 -19.11
C PRO A 502 -21.99 41.70 -19.80
N LYS A 503 -22.06 42.80 -19.04
CA LYS A 503 -21.92 44.17 -19.57
C LYS A 503 -20.51 44.48 -20.03
N SER A 504 -19.51 44.04 -19.26
CA SER A 504 -18.09 44.19 -19.59
C SER A 504 -17.72 43.32 -20.80
N LEU A 505 -18.26 42.11 -20.90
CA LEU A 505 -18.08 41.23 -22.05
C LEU A 505 -18.64 41.86 -23.34
N ALA A 506 -19.85 42.42 -23.28
CA ALA A 506 -20.45 43.11 -24.42
C ALA A 506 -19.66 44.35 -24.84
N GLU A 507 -19.07 45.08 -23.87
CA GLU A 507 -18.17 46.19 -24.13
C GLU A 507 -16.89 45.74 -24.85
N VAL A 508 -16.25 44.66 -24.36
CA VAL A 508 -15.05 44.08 -24.98
C VAL A 508 -15.32 43.62 -26.41
N LYS A 509 -16.41 42.86 -26.63
CA LYS A 509 -16.80 42.40 -27.98
C LYS A 509 -17.03 43.57 -28.93
N ARG A 510 -17.80 44.57 -28.50
CA ARG A 510 -18.07 45.77 -29.31
C ARG A 510 -16.81 46.52 -29.69
N CYS A 511 -15.85 46.64 -28.77
CA CYS A 511 -14.60 47.32 -29.04
C CYS A 511 -13.68 46.51 -29.98
N ILE A 512 -13.68 45.18 -29.87
CA ILE A 512 -12.95 44.29 -30.80
C ILE A 512 -13.58 44.33 -32.20
N GLU A 513 -14.90 44.28 -32.31
CA GLU A 513 -15.64 44.41 -33.59
C GLU A 513 -15.41 45.76 -34.28
N ALA A 514 -15.16 46.82 -33.50
CA ALA A 514 -14.85 48.15 -34.04
C ALA A 514 -13.44 48.25 -34.65
N LEU A 515 -12.53 47.34 -34.29
CA LEU A 515 -11.25 47.17 -34.94
C LEU A 515 -11.49 46.35 -36.21
N THR A 516 -11.72 47.03 -37.33
CA THR A 516 -11.84 46.38 -38.64
C THR A 516 -10.48 45.78 -39.04
N LEU A 517 -10.13 44.65 -38.44
CA LEU A 517 -8.98 43.84 -38.78
C LEU A 517 -9.30 43.04 -40.06
N PRO A 518 -8.36 42.88 -41.00
CA PRO A 518 -8.58 42.05 -42.18
C PRO A 518 -8.87 40.61 -41.73
N GLU A 519 -10.04 40.08 -42.11
CA GLU A 519 -10.31 38.66 -41.94
C GLU A 519 -9.30 37.87 -42.77
N VAL A 520 -8.72 36.82 -42.21
CA VAL A 520 -7.92 35.87 -42.98
C VAL A 520 -8.87 35.24 -44.02
N GLU A 521 -8.62 35.50 -45.30
CA GLU A 521 -9.43 34.97 -46.41
C GLU A 521 -9.55 33.44 -46.32
N GLU A 522 -10.77 32.97 -46.59
CA GLU A 522 -11.17 31.56 -46.59
C GLU A 522 -10.22 30.69 -47.41
N GLY A 523 -9.57 29.73 -46.75
CA GLY A 523 -9.23 28.47 -47.38
C GLY A 523 -10.44 27.54 -47.33
N VAL A 524 -11.36 27.70 -48.29
CA VAL A 524 -12.39 26.76 -48.79
C VAL A 524 -13.31 26.06 -47.75
N PRO A 525 -14.65 26.12 -47.92
CA PRO A 525 -15.61 25.41 -47.08
C PRO A 525 -15.47 23.88 -47.18
N ALA A 526 -15.55 23.20 -46.04
CA ALA A 526 -15.74 21.75 -45.96
C ALA A 526 -17.19 21.32 -46.29
N GLU A 527 -17.81 21.94 -47.30
CA GLU A 527 -19.10 21.53 -47.87
C GLU A 527 -18.96 20.85 -49.25
N GLU A 528 -17.75 20.76 -49.83
CA GLU A 528 -17.47 19.95 -51.03
C GLU A 528 -16.92 18.54 -50.72
N ALA A 529 -16.79 18.14 -49.45
CA ALA A 529 -16.48 16.76 -49.08
C ALA A 529 -17.72 15.84 -48.95
N ALA A 530 -18.93 16.39 -49.07
CA ALA A 530 -20.18 15.65 -48.83
C ALA A 530 -21.01 15.34 -50.08
N VAL A 531 -20.62 15.77 -51.29
CA VAL A 531 -21.44 15.60 -52.51
C VAL A 531 -20.73 14.84 -53.65
N GLU A 532 -19.44 14.49 -53.51
CA GLU A 532 -18.71 13.63 -54.47
C GLU A 532 -18.44 12.20 -53.98
N ALA A 533 -19.18 11.72 -52.96
CA ALA A 533 -19.02 10.35 -52.45
C ALA A 533 -20.32 9.54 -52.45
N GLU A 534 -21.17 9.68 -53.49
CA GLU A 534 -22.18 8.66 -53.82
C GLU A 534 -22.34 8.49 -55.34
N ALA A 535 -21.50 7.60 -55.91
CA ALA A 535 -21.72 6.69 -57.05
C ALA A 535 -20.32 6.25 -57.55
N GLU A 536 -19.90 4.98 -57.67
CA GLU A 536 -20.45 3.63 -57.59
C GLU A 536 -19.22 2.66 -57.40
N PRO A 537 -19.37 1.33 -57.26
CA PRO A 537 -18.42 0.43 -56.57
C PRO A 537 -17.29 -0.14 -57.45
N GLU A 538 -16.15 -0.52 -56.84
CA GLU A 538 -15.43 -1.80 -57.05
C GLU A 538 -14.09 -1.88 -56.23
N ALA A 539 -13.53 -3.09 -56.15
CA ALA A 539 -12.72 -3.65 -55.06
C ALA A 539 -11.18 -3.41 -55.07
N GLU A 540 -10.57 -3.74 -53.91
CA GLU A 540 -9.18 -4.19 -53.63
C GLU A 540 -8.00 -3.18 -53.56
N ALA A 541 -7.40 -3.00 -52.37
CA ALA A 541 -6.05 -3.52 -52.04
C ALA A 541 -5.56 -3.16 -50.60
N ALA A 542 -4.84 -4.11 -50.00
CA ALA A 542 -4.44 -4.30 -48.60
C ALA A 542 -3.42 -3.31 -47.96
N LEU A 543 -3.46 -3.23 -46.62
CA LEU A 543 -2.34 -2.85 -45.73
C LEU A 543 -1.76 -4.10 -45.04
N PRO A 544 -0.47 -4.08 -44.62
CA PRO A 544 0.33 -5.28 -44.37
C PRO A 544 0.14 -5.85 -42.95
N ALA A 545 0.07 -7.18 -42.88
CA ALA A 545 0.16 -7.95 -41.64
C ALA A 545 1.59 -8.47 -41.42
N GLU A 546 2.05 -8.44 -40.18
CA GLU A 546 3.29 -9.10 -39.72
C GLU A 546 3.18 -10.63 -39.83
N PRO A 547 4.29 -11.35 -40.09
CA PRO A 547 4.26 -12.78 -40.38
C PRO A 547 4.34 -13.65 -39.11
N ALA A 548 3.47 -14.66 -39.05
CA ALA A 548 3.61 -15.84 -38.21
C ALA A 548 4.14 -17.03 -39.07
N PRO A 549 4.86 -18.00 -38.48
CA PRO A 549 5.74 -18.91 -39.20
C PRO A 549 5.01 -20.09 -39.87
N GLU A 550 5.46 -20.43 -41.08
CA GLU A 550 5.10 -21.63 -41.81
C GLU A 550 5.72 -22.89 -41.19
N ALA A 551 4.88 -23.93 -41.07
CA ALA A 551 5.32 -25.31 -40.90
C ALA A 551 5.83 -25.87 -42.24
N PRO A 552 6.90 -26.67 -42.26
CA PRO A 552 7.45 -27.20 -43.51
C PRO A 552 6.64 -28.40 -44.03
N VAL A 553 6.24 -28.33 -45.30
CA VAL A 553 5.84 -29.50 -46.10
C VAL A 553 7.10 -30.13 -46.68
N ALA A 554 7.42 -31.34 -46.20
CA ALA A 554 8.52 -32.14 -46.70
C ALA A 554 8.13 -32.89 -47.99
N VAL A 555 9.07 -32.88 -48.92
CA VAL A 555 9.11 -33.58 -50.20
C VAL A 555 9.05 -35.10 -49.98
N VAL A 556 8.21 -35.78 -50.75
CA VAL A 556 8.20 -37.24 -50.90
C VAL A 556 9.31 -37.61 -51.89
N GLU A 557 10.32 -38.34 -51.43
CA GLU A 557 11.20 -39.16 -52.27
C GLU A 557 11.19 -40.60 -51.73
N VAL A 558 11.01 -41.54 -52.66
CA VAL A 558 10.72 -42.96 -52.44
C VAL A 558 12.04 -43.74 -52.43
N VAL A 559 12.35 -44.46 -51.34
CA VAL A 559 13.22 -45.66 -51.39
C VAL A 559 12.72 -46.70 -50.37
N ALA A 560 12.81 -47.95 -50.77
CA ALA A 560 12.12 -49.14 -50.27
C ALA A 560 12.82 -49.89 -49.10
N ALA A 561 12.05 -50.87 -48.57
CA ALA A 561 12.42 -52.02 -47.70
C ALA A 561 12.82 -51.68 -46.25
N GLU A 562 12.43 -52.41 -45.20
CA GLU A 562 12.21 -53.87 -45.06
C GLU A 562 11.31 -54.17 -43.83
N GLU A 563 10.75 -55.38 -43.81
CA GLU A 563 9.81 -55.96 -42.83
C GLU A 563 10.43 -56.29 -41.45
N GLU A 564 9.57 -56.37 -40.42
CA GLU A 564 9.46 -57.42 -39.36
C GLU A 564 8.78 -56.81 -38.12
N ALA A 565 7.98 -57.45 -37.26
CA ALA A 565 7.12 -58.62 -37.27
C ALA A 565 6.26 -58.51 -35.98
N MET A 566 5.01 -59.01 -36.00
CA MET A 566 4.11 -59.25 -34.84
C MET A 566 4.70 -60.36 -33.89
N PRO A 567 4.04 -60.91 -32.81
CA PRO A 567 2.62 -60.91 -32.35
C PRO A 567 2.42 -61.04 -30.79
N PRO A 568 1.38 -61.71 -30.20
CA PRO A 568 -0.12 -61.69 -30.30
C PRO A 568 -0.81 -61.44 -28.90
N GLU A 569 -2.15 -61.41 -28.64
CA GLU A 569 -3.23 -62.44 -28.77
C GLU A 569 -4.67 -61.86 -28.63
N VAL A 570 -5.64 -62.20 -29.52
CA VAL A 570 -6.75 -63.21 -29.48
C VAL A 570 -8.05 -62.75 -28.75
N ALA A 571 -9.10 -62.30 -29.48
CA ALA A 571 -10.35 -62.99 -29.93
C ALA A 571 -11.45 -63.15 -28.83
N LEU A 572 -12.76 -62.90 -29.02
CA LEU A 572 -13.71 -63.54 -29.96
C LEU A 572 -15.09 -62.80 -30.04
N GLU A 573 -15.65 -62.83 -31.27
CA GLU A 573 -17.05 -62.98 -31.74
C GLU A 573 -18.29 -62.53 -30.94
N ALA A 574 -19.22 -61.84 -31.64
CA ALA A 574 -20.62 -62.29 -31.79
C ALA A 574 -21.32 -61.62 -33.00
N LYS A 575 -22.25 -62.37 -33.59
CA LYS A 575 -22.88 -62.24 -34.92
C LYS A 575 -24.03 -61.22 -34.98
N ALA A 576 -24.22 -60.67 -36.19
CA ALA A 576 -25.42 -59.98 -36.64
C ALA A 576 -26.51 -60.96 -37.13
N ALA A 577 -27.76 -60.60 -36.92
CA ALA A 577 -28.91 -61.01 -37.74
C ALA A 577 -29.90 -59.83 -37.81
N ALA A 578 -30.29 -59.49 -39.03
CA ALA A 578 -31.24 -58.44 -39.37
C ALA A 578 -32.61 -59.05 -39.65
N GLU A 579 -33.70 -58.38 -39.23
CA GLU A 579 -35.01 -58.54 -39.88
C GLU A 579 -35.94 -57.34 -39.65
N ALA A 580 -36.50 -56.88 -40.77
CA ALA A 580 -37.78 -56.22 -41.04
C ALA A 580 -38.25 -55.01 -40.19
N ILE A 581 -38.37 -53.87 -40.90
CA ILE A 581 -39.05 -52.63 -40.50
C ILE A 581 -40.49 -52.70 -41.04
N GLU A 582 -41.47 -52.48 -40.16
CA GLU A 582 -42.86 -52.16 -40.51
C GLU A 582 -43.18 -50.79 -39.88
N GLU A 583 -43.70 -49.86 -40.70
CA GLU A 583 -44.02 -48.46 -40.35
C GLU A 583 -45.39 -48.33 -39.66
N ALA A 584 -45.45 -47.51 -38.59
CA ALA A 584 -46.45 -46.48 -38.24
C ALA A 584 -46.66 -46.34 -36.71
N PRO A 585 -47.18 -45.21 -36.19
CA PRO A 585 -46.83 -43.81 -36.44
C PRO A 585 -46.29 -43.12 -35.16
N ALA A 586 -45.86 -41.87 -35.32
CA ALA A 586 -45.30 -41.01 -34.27
C ALA A 586 -46.31 -40.69 -33.14
N GLU A 587 -45.86 -40.84 -31.89
CA GLU A 587 -46.43 -40.19 -30.70
C GLU A 587 -45.30 -39.43 -29.97
N GLU A 588 -45.51 -38.13 -29.77
CA GLU A 588 -44.69 -37.26 -28.93
C GLU A 588 -44.82 -37.68 -27.46
N PRO A 589 -43.73 -37.85 -26.68
CA PRO A 589 -43.90 -38.04 -25.25
C PRO A 589 -44.16 -36.70 -24.58
N ALA A 590 -45.38 -36.53 -24.09
CA ALA A 590 -45.77 -35.52 -23.13
C ALA A 590 -45.03 -35.75 -21.81
N VAL A 591 -43.99 -34.95 -21.52
CA VAL A 591 -43.22 -34.99 -20.26
C VAL A 591 -43.83 -34.07 -19.19
N GLU A 592 -44.92 -33.38 -19.49
CA GLU A 592 -45.47 -32.33 -18.62
C GLU A 592 -46.18 -32.81 -17.33
N PRO A 593 -46.81 -34.02 -17.20
CA PRO A 593 -47.58 -34.29 -15.97
C PRO A 593 -46.74 -34.86 -14.82
N MET A 594 -45.54 -35.39 -15.07
CA MET A 594 -44.72 -36.02 -14.01
C MET A 594 -43.99 -35.02 -13.12
N VAL A 595 -43.77 -33.81 -13.62
CA VAL A 595 -43.05 -32.73 -12.89
C VAL A 595 -44.02 -31.96 -12.00
N GLU A 596 -45.27 -31.76 -12.42
CA GLU A 596 -46.32 -31.12 -11.60
C GLU A 596 -46.75 -31.97 -10.41
N GLU A 597 -46.82 -33.30 -10.54
CA GLU A 597 -47.16 -34.19 -9.41
C GLU A 597 -46.07 -34.21 -8.33
N ILE A 598 -44.79 -34.15 -8.72
CA ILE A 598 -43.65 -34.10 -7.77
C ILE A 598 -43.54 -32.70 -7.13
N LEU A 599 -43.85 -31.62 -7.86
CA LEU A 599 -43.90 -30.26 -7.31
C LEU A 599 -45.08 -30.07 -6.33
N ALA A 600 -46.19 -30.80 -6.49
CA ALA A 600 -47.32 -30.76 -5.58
C ALA A 600 -47.06 -31.50 -4.25
N GLU A 601 -46.25 -32.56 -4.26
CA GLU A 601 -45.89 -33.32 -3.04
C GLU A 601 -44.77 -32.68 -2.20
N VAL A 602 -44.04 -31.69 -2.75
CA VAL A 602 -42.94 -30.97 -2.05
C VAL A 602 -43.40 -29.59 -1.50
N ARG A 603 -44.70 -29.42 -1.23
CA ARG A 603 -45.14 -28.35 -0.32
C ARG A 603 -44.60 -28.65 1.08
N VAL A 604 -43.54 -27.94 1.47
CA VAL A 604 -43.04 -27.87 2.85
C VAL A 604 -44.23 -27.53 3.75
N SER A 605 -44.73 -28.53 4.47
CA SER A 605 -45.68 -28.34 5.56
C SER A 605 -45.04 -27.41 6.58
N GLU A 606 -45.76 -26.33 6.93
CA GLU A 606 -45.43 -25.40 8.00
C GLU A 606 -44.91 -26.14 9.23
N LEU A 607 -43.62 -25.98 9.52
CA LEU A 607 -43.03 -26.36 10.80
C LEU A 607 -43.53 -25.36 11.85
N ALA A 608 -44.67 -25.68 12.45
CA ALA A 608 -45.10 -25.06 13.69
C ALA A 608 -44.13 -25.48 14.81
N PHE A 609 -43.34 -24.53 15.30
CA PHE A 609 -42.66 -24.64 16.58
C PHE A 609 -43.69 -24.32 17.68
N GLU A 610 -43.91 -25.24 18.61
CA GLU A 610 -44.59 -24.95 19.87
C GLU A 610 -43.75 -23.94 20.66
N GLU A 611 -44.26 -22.71 20.79
CA GLU A 611 -43.78 -21.73 21.75
C GLU A 611 -44.28 -22.14 23.15
N GLU A 612 -43.36 -22.55 24.02
CA GLU A 612 -43.58 -22.49 25.47
C GLU A 612 -43.64 -21.02 25.88
N GLU A 613 -44.80 -20.58 26.38
CA GLU A 613 -45.01 -19.27 26.99
C GLU A 613 -44.03 -19.04 28.15
N VAL A 614 -43.17 -18.03 28.01
CA VAL A 614 -42.49 -17.38 29.14
C VAL A 614 -42.77 -15.89 29.07
N GLU A 615 -43.58 -15.41 30.01
CA GLU A 615 -43.89 -14.00 30.25
C GLU A 615 -42.61 -13.17 30.46
N ASP A 616 -42.37 -12.14 29.63
CA ASP A 616 -41.70 -10.87 30.01
C ASP A 616 -41.56 -9.89 28.83
N GLU A 617 -42.68 -9.31 28.37
CA GLU A 617 -42.69 -8.32 27.26
C GLU A 617 -42.09 -6.95 27.61
N THR A 618 -41.86 -6.64 28.89
CA THR A 618 -41.43 -5.29 29.29
C THR A 618 -39.91 -5.05 29.20
N ARG A 619 -39.10 -6.11 29.07
CA ARG A 619 -37.64 -6.01 29.07
C ARG A 619 -37.03 -5.88 27.67
N LEU A 620 -37.73 -6.34 26.63
CA LEU A 620 -37.26 -6.34 25.24
C LEU A 620 -37.34 -4.96 24.56
N GLU A 621 -38.27 -4.09 24.97
CA GLU A 621 -38.35 -2.72 24.43
C GLU A 621 -37.24 -1.80 24.93
N GLU A 622 -36.74 -2.01 26.16
CA GLU A 622 -35.61 -1.24 26.70
C GLU A 622 -34.27 -1.67 26.07
N GLU A 623 -34.08 -2.95 25.77
CA GLU A 623 -32.89 -3.45 25.06
C GLU A 623 -32.84 -3.00 23.59
N ARG A 624 -33.98 -3.00 22.89
CA ARG A 624 -34.08 -2.48 21.51
C ARG A 624 -33.77 -0.98 21.40
N LYS A 625 -34.13 -0.17 22.41
CA LYS A 625 -33.75 1.26 22.47
C LYS A 625 -32.26 1.46 22.80
N ARG A 626 -31.62 0.52 23.50
CA ARG A 626 -30.18 0.57 23.82
C ARG A 626 -29.30 0.20 22.62
N ASP A 627 -29.76 -0.72 21.77
CA ASP A 627 -29.02 -1.20 20.59
C ASP A 627 -28.97 -0.19 19.44
N ARG A 628 -30.04 0.59 19.22
CA ARG A 628 -30.02 1.66 18.20
C ARG A 628 -29.04 2.80 18.52
N ARG A 629 -28.57 2.95 19.76
CA ARG A 629 -27.61 4.00 20.18
C ARG A 629 -26.13 3.58 20.08
N ARG A 630 -25.80 2.35 19.67
CA ARG A 630 -24.43 1.79 19.74
C ARG A 630 -23.85 1.25 18.43
N ARG A 631 -24.27 1.72 17.25
CA ARG A 631 -23.45 1.48 16.03
C ARG A 631 -22.24 2.42 16.03
N ARG A 632 -21.07 1.87 16.35
CA ARG A 632 -19.75 2.51 16.15
C ARG A 632 -19.14 1.89 14.91
N GLU A 633 -18.71 2.73 13.98
CA GLU A 633 -18.04 2.29 12.77
C GLU A 633 -16.54 2.23 13.06
N LEU A 634 -15.94 1.05 12.93
CA LEU A 634 -14.52 0.82 13.16
C LEU A 634 -13.82 0.92 11.81
N VAL A 635 -12.99 1.93 11.63
CA VAL A 635 -12.21 2.15 10.41
C VAL A 635 -10.75 1.86 10.74
N TYR A 636 -10.11 1.06 9.90
CA TYR A 636 -8.69 0.76 10.00
C TYR A 636 -7.90 1.91 9.36
N ASP A 637 -6.98 2.48 10.14
CA ASP A 637 -6.07 3.52 9.66
C ASP A 637 -4.75 2.85 9.26
N GLU A 638 -4.42 2.93 7.96
CA GLU A 638 -3.25 2.26 7.38
C GLU A 638 -1.91 2.89 7.80
N GLU A 639 -1.89 4.17 8.20
CA GLU A 639 -0.66 4.85 8.62
C GLU A 639 -0.33 4.58 10.10
N ALA A 640 -1.35 4.46 10.95
CA ALA A 640 -1.18 4.25 12.38
C ALA A 640 -1.24 2.77 12.81
N GLY A 641 -1.75 1.88 11.96
CA GLY A 641 -1.85 0.44 12.23
C GLY A 641 -2.82 0.07 13.35
N VAL A 642 -3.74 0.97 13.73
CA VAL A 642 -4.73 0.79 14.79
C VAL A 642 -6.15 0.95 14.25
N VAL A 643 -7.12 0.29 14.88
CA VAL A 643 -8.55 0.41 14.52
C VAL A 643 -9.18 1.51 15.37
N VAL A 644 -9.72 2.55 14.73
CA VAL A 644 -10.31 3.71 15.41
C VAL A 644 -11.83 3.72 15.19
N ALA A 645 -12.60 3.95 16.26
CA ALA A 645 -14.06 4.00 16.19
C ALA A 645 -14.53 5.42 15.80
N ARG A 646 -15.02 5.62 14.58
CA ARG A 646 -15.71 6.86 14.17
C ARG A 646 -17.19 6.80 14.50
N ARG A 647 -17.72 7.92 15.00
CA ARG A 647 -19.14 8.09 15.31
C ARG A 647 -19.73 9.13 14.35
N ARG A 648 -20.71 8.74 13.54
CA ARG A 648 -21.45 9.66 12.67
C ARG A 648 -22.46 10.45 13.52
N ARG A 649 -22.27 11.77 13.70
CA ARG A 649 -23.31 12.64 14.26
C ARG A 649 -24.37 12.91 13.20
N LYS A 650 -25.64 12.85 13.61
CA LYS A 650 -26.78 13.38 12.84
C LYS A 650 -26.62 14.90 12.77
N ARG A 651 -26.69 15.48 11.57
CA ARG A 651 -26.80 16.94 11.38
C ARG A 651 -28.12 17.38 12.01
N ASP A 652 -28.04 18.20 13.04
CA ASP A 652 -29.07 19.18 13.35
C ASP A 652 -28.48 20.54 12.94
N ASP A 653 -29.22 21.28 12.12
CA ASP A 653 -29.05 22.71 11.95
C ASP A 653 -29.16 23.37 13.34
N ASP A 654 -28.09 24.02 13.79
CA ASP A 654 -28.08 25.46 14.08
C ASP A 654 -26.85 25.84 14.95
N SER A 655 -26.22 26.95 14.58
CA SER A 655 -25.22 27.74 15.32
C SER A 655 -23.82 27.15 15.58
N GLY A 656 -22.82 27.87 15.04
CA GLY A 656 -21.40 27.57 15.20
C GLY A 656 -20.81 27.95 16.56
N LYS A 657 -19.76 27.23 16.95
CA LYS A 657 -18.54 27.71 17.62
C LYS A 657 -17.52 26.57 17.75
N TRP A 658 -16.25 26.97 17.71
CA TRP A 658 -15.03 26.17 17.63
C TRP A 658 -14.61 25.49 18.94
N ASN A 659 -13.62 24.60 18.82
CA ASN A 659 -12.73 24.01 19.84
C ASN A 659 -13.27 22.83 20.66
N ASP A 660 -12.71 21.63 20.46
CA ASP A 660 -11.61 21.14 21.30
C ASP A 660 -11.08 19.78 20.80
N ILE A 661 -9.76 19.70 20.74
CA ILE A 661 -8.95 18.48 20.65
C ILE A 661 -8.92 17.88 22.05
N LEU A 662 -9.31 16.61 22.23
CA LEU A 662 -8.89 15.83 23.40
C LEU A 662 -8.63 14.36 23.02
N GLU A 663 -7.47 13.92 23.52
CA GLU A 663 -6.76 12.63 23.56
C GLU A 663 -7.48 11.32 23.17
#